data_AF-A0A954TUX9-F1
#
_entry.id   AF-A0A954TUX9-F1
#
_cell.length_a   1.000
_cell.length_b   1.000
_cell.length_c   1.000
_cell.angle_alpha   90.00
_cell.angle_beta   90.00
_cell.angle_gamma   90.00
#
_symmetry.space_group_name_H-M   'P 1'
#
loop_
_entity.id
_entity.type
_entity.pdbx_description
1 polymer ?
#
loop_
_entity_poly.entity_id
_entity_poly.type
_entity_poly.pdbx_seq_one_letter_code
_entity_poly.pdbx_strand_id
1 'polypeptide(L)'
;RHWSAPAFYADTRELIELCKVAGEYDGMYISHIRSEGNKLLEAVDELIEIAREANIAAEIYHLKAAGKENWNKLDDVIRKVEEARASGLRITADIYTYTAGATGLNAAMPPWVQEGGFNRWRDRLREPATRKRVAREMRTPTDKWENLLLAAGSPEQVLLVGFKNDDLKHLTGKSLAEVARQRGKSPEETAMDLVIEDDSRVDCVYFLMSEENVKRKIALPWVSICSDSSSLAPEGVFLKSNPHPRAYGSFARVVGKYSRDEQVIPLETAIHKLTGLPAQNLGIRRRGFLKLGYFADIVLFDPATIRDHATFEEPHQYATGVRDVFINGKLVLNNGEHTGATPGQVVRGPGYFRSKERRPIVELTDAASQVHKAGFVFDGHNDLPWAIRTNASSSFAKLDISQPQPTLNTDIARLRQGNAGAQFWSVYVPAETSKRGNALLQTLEQIELVQAMMERYPETFEFARTVDDIERIRAAGKIASLIGVEGGHSIENSLETLRRLHELGAAYMTLTHSDTLDWADSATDDPKHGGLSAFGEEIVREMNRLGMLVDLSHVSPDTMKDALRVSKAPIIFSHSSARSVADHPRNVPDDVLLLTKKNGGVVMVNFFSGFVEPESARRMAEMFDASRKLREQYPEEEDYQKARAAWRLKNPILPGTIHDVVDHIDHIVRVAGIDHVGIGSDYDGVSQLPEQLEDVSTYPLITQVLLNRGYTAEETHKIMSGNILRVMRQAEQVAKELQ
;
A
#
# COMPACT_ATOMS: atom_id res chain seq x y z
N ARG A 1 -15.06 6.44 -17.77
CA ARG A 1 -16.39 7.08 -17.59
C ARG A 1 -17.46 6.05 -17.92
N HIS A 2 -18.01 5.34 -16.93
CA HIS A 2 -18.85 4.15 -17.19
C HIS A 2 -20.24 4.46 -17.72
N TRP A 3 -20.74 5.69 -17.58
CA TRP A 3 -22.03 6.09 -18.16
C TRP A 3 -21.96 6.48 -19.65
N SER A 4 -20.76 6.54 -20.24
CA SER A 4 -20.56 6.88 -21.66
C SER A 4 -20.07 5.68 -22.47
N ALA A 5 -20.52 5.55 -23.72
CA ALA A 5 -19.96 4.57 -24.65
C ALA A 5 -18.46 4.86 -24.92
N PRO A 6 -17.59 3.83 -25.00
CA PRO A 6 -17.91 2.40 -24.96
C PRO A 6 -17.98 1.79 -23.53
N ALA A 7 -17.51 2.49 -22.50
CA ALA A 7 -17.38 1.95 -21.14
C ALA A 7 -18.71 1.53 -20.48
N PHE A 8 -19.85 2.03 -20.98
CA PHE A 8 -21.19 1.57 -20.59
C PHE A 8 -21.43 0.07 -20.86
N TYR A 9 -20.68 -0.54 -21.78
CA TYR A 9 -20.81 -1.94 -22.15
C TYR A 9 -19.88 -2.89 -21.38
N ALA A 10 -18.99 -2.37 -20.53
CA ALA A 10 -18.08 -3.21 -19.74
C ALA A 10 -18.83 -3.96 -18.63
N ASP A 11 -18.54 -5.25 -18.49
CA ASP A 11 -19.10 -6.11 -17.45
C ASP A 11 -18.36 -5.90 -16.11
N THR A 12 -19.06 -6.03 -14.98
CA THR A 12 -18.47 -5.85 -13.65
C THR A 12 -17.32 -6.85 -13.41
N ARG A 13 -17.44 -8.09 -13.89
CA ARG A 13 -16.39 -9.11 -13.75
C ARG A 13 -15.14 -8.72 -14.53
N GLU A 14 -15.29 -8.17 -15.73
CA GLU A 14 -14.15 -7.65 -16.51
C GLU A 14 -13.41 -6.56 -15.73
N LEU A 15 -14.15 -5.65 -15.09
CA LEU A 15 -13.55 -4.61 -14.25
C LEU A 15 -12.85 -5.19 -13.01
N ILE A 16 -13.42 -6.21 -12.36
CA ILE A 16 -12.80 -6.90 -11.24
C ILE A 16 -11.44 -7.49 -11.65
N GLU A 17 -11.38 -8.23 -12.77
CA GLU A 17 -10.14 -8.87 -13.20
C GLU A 17 -9.05 -7.84 -13.58
N LEU A 18 -9.42 -6.73 -14.22
CA LEU A 18 -8.48 -5.63 -14.48
C LEU A 18 -8.02 -4.95 -13.18
N CYS A 19 -8.91 -4.80 -12.21
CA CYS A 19 -8.59 -4.19 -10.93
C CYS A 19 -7.69 -5.08 -10.07
N LYS A 20 -7.81 -6.42 -10.14
CA LYS A 20 -6.87 -7.33 -9.46
C LYS A 20 -5.44 -7.08 -9.90
N VAL A 21 -5.22 -6.96 -11.22
CA VAL A 21 -3.90 -6.63 -11.77
C VAL A 21 -3.43 -5.26 -11.27
N ALA A 22 -4.29 -4.23 -11.30
CA ALA A 22 -3.91 -2.91 -10.78
C ALA A 22 -3.60 -2.94 -9.26
N GLY A 23 -4.30 -3.77 -8.50
CA GLY A 23 -4.12 -3.95 -7.06
C GLY A 23 -2.73 -4.48 -6.68
N GLU A 24 -2.14 -5.36 -7.49
CA GLU A 24 -0.75 -5.85 -7.31
C GLU A 24 0.28 -4.71 -7.25
N TYR A 25 -0.02 -3.62 -7.95
CA TYR A 25 0.83 -2.42 -8.08
C TYR A 25 0.42 -1.29 -7.13
N ASP A 26 -0.39 -1.57 -6.09
CA ASP A 26 -1.01 -0.56 -5.23
C ASP A 26 -1.77 0.52 -6.03
N GLY A 27 -2.37 0.12 -7.15
CA GLY A 27 -3.22 0.98 -7.97
C GLY A 27 -4.52 1.37 -7.27
N MET A 28 -5.27 2.27 -7.91
CA MET A 28 -6.58 2.72 -7.47
C MET A 28 -7.59 2.67 -8.61
N TYR A 29 -8.78 2.15 -8.33
CA TYR A 29 -9.92 2.17 -9.25
C TYR A 29 -10.68 3.48 -9.09
N ILE A 30 -10.49 4.41 -10.03
CA ILE A 30 -11.13 5.72 -10.04
C ILE A 30 -12.24 5.74 -11.08
N SER A 31 -13.47 6.01 -10.67
CA SER A 31 -14.64 5.77 -11.53
C SER A 31 -15.61 6.94 -11.54
N HIS A 32 -15.91 7.47 -12.72
CA HIS A 32 -17.26 8.01 -12.93
C HIS A 32 -18.18 6.79 -13.02
N ILE A 33 -18.85 6.50 -11.92
CA ILE A 33 -19.66 5.31 -11.69
C ILE A 33 -20.78 5.16 -12.74
N ARG A 34 -21.33 3.95 -12.84
CA ARG A 34 -22.27 3.55 -13.92
C ARG A 34 -23.50 4.45 -14.01
N SER A 35 -23.94 5.01 -12.88
CA SER A 35 -25.03 5.97 -12.81
C SER A 35 -24.75 7.00 -11.71
N GLU A 36 -24.95 8.27 -12.04
CA GLU A 36 -24.92 9.39 -11.08
C GLU A 36 -26.34 9.87 -10.75
N GLY A 37 -27.36 9.40 -11.47
CA GLY A 37 -28.77 9.75 -11.32
C GLY A 37 -29.61 8.60 -10.76
N ASN A 38 -30.48 8.03 -11.60
CA ASN A 38 -31.56 7.16 -11.13
C ASN A 38 -31.07 5.85 -10.49
N LYS A 39 -29.94 5.30 -10.95
CA LYS A 39 -29.33 4.07 -10.42
C LYS A 39 -28.08 4.32 -9.57
N LEU A 40 -28.03 5.49 -8.92
CA LEU A 40 -26.87 5.91 -8.13
C LEU A 40 -26.47 4.89 -7.05
N LEU A 41 -27.44 4.30 -6.36
CA LEU A 41 -27.16 3.37 -5.26
C LEU A 41 -26.57 2.05 -5.78
N GLU A 42 -27.12 1.53 -6.86
CA GLU A 42 -26.65 0.33 -7.54
C GLU A 42 -25.23 0.54 -8.11
N ALA A 43 -24.95 1.73 -8.63
CA ALA A 43 -23.63 2.07 -9.14
C ALA A 43 -22.57 2.19 -8.02
N VAL A 44 -22.96 2.62 -6.82
CA VAL A 44 -22.10 2.61 -5.63
C VAL A 44 -21.88 1.18 -5.13
N ASP A 45 -22.91 0.34 -5.15
CA ASP A 45 -22.80 -1.08 -4.77
C ASP A 45 -21.80 -1.82 -5.68
N GLU A 46 -21.87 -1.58 -7.00
CA GLU A 46 -20.91 -2.13 -7.96
C GLU A 46 -19.46 -1.70 -7.67
N LEU A 47 -19.23 -0.42 -7.34
CA LEU A 47 -17.89 0.06 -6.99
C LEU A 47 -17.35 -0.61 -5.71
N ILE A 48 -18.22 -0.81 -4.72
CA ILE A 48 -17.88 -1.51 -3.48
C ILE A 48 -17.55 -2.98 -3.75
N GLU A 49 -18.33 -3.65 -4.61
CA GLU A 49 -18.07 -5.02 -5.05
C GLU A 49 -16.70 -5.14 -5.73
N ILE A 50 -16.40 -4.27 -6.69
CA ILE A 50 -15.10 -4.24 -7.37
C ILE A 50 -13.96 -4.01 -6.37
N ALA A 51 -14.10 -3.05 -5.46
CA ALA A 51 -13.08 -2.75 -4.45
C ALA A 51 -12.79 -3.96 -3.54
N ARG A 52 -13.84 -4.69 -3.15
CA ARG A 52 -13.74 -5.88 -2.29
C ARG A 52 -13.10 -7.05 -3.02
N GLU A 53 -13.67 -7.45 -4.16
CA GLU A 53 -13.25 -8.65 -4.91
C GLU A 53 -11.85 -8.51 -5.52
N ALA A 54 -11.42 -7.29 -5.81
CA ALA A 54 -10.08 -7.00 -6.32
C ALA A 54 -9.08 -6.55 -5.24
N ASN A 55 -9.51 -6.40 -3.99
CA ASN A 55 -8.71 -5.83 -2.89
C ASN A 55 -7.98 -4.52 -3.28
N ILE A 56 -8.69 -3.63 -3.98
CA ILE A 56 -8.12 -2.39 -4.53
C ILE A 56 -8.68 -1.16 -3.80
N ALA A 57 -7.88 -0.09 -3.71
CA ALA A 57 -8.43 1.21 -3.36
C ALA A 57 -9.39 1.68 -4.45
N ALA A 58 -10.47 2.37 -4.08
CA ALA A 58 -11.42 2.91 -5.02
C ALA A 58 -11.76 4.38 -4.70
N GLU A 59 -12.04 5.15 -5.74
CA GLU A 59 -12.46 6.55 -5.64
C GLU A 59 -13.70 6.79 -6.53
N ILE A 60 -14.79 7.23 -5.90
CA ILE A 60 -15.96 7.73 -6.63
C ILE A 60 -15.58 9.11 -7.19
N TYR A 61 -15.38 9.17 -8.49
CA TYR A 61 -14.91 10.38 -9.17
C TYR A 61 -16.07 11.35 -9.35
N HIS A 62 -15.94 12.56 -8.81
CA HIS A 62 -16.97 13.60 -8.79
C HIS A 62 -18.31 13.14 -8.20
N LEU A 63 -18.30 12.62 -6.96
CA LEU A 63 -19.50 12.12 -6.29
C LEU A 63 -20.66 13.12 -6.40
N LYS A 64 -21.75 12.70 -7.03
CA LYS A 64 -22.97 13.52 -7.18
C LYS A 64 -24.22 12.67 -7.27
N ALA A 65 -25.31 13.25 -6.79
CA ALA A 65 -26.66 12.82 -7.08
C ALA A 65 -27.23 13.77 -8.14
N ALA A 66 -27.24 13.32 -9.39
CA ALA A 66 -27.63 14.12 -10.55
C ALA A 66 -29.16 14.11 -10.74
N GLY A 67 -29.73 15.31 -10.85
CA GLY A 67 -31.15 15.54 -11.01
C GLY A 67 -31.93 15.58 -9.70
N LYS A 68 -32.91 16.47 -9.63
CA LYS A 68 -33.66 16.82 -8.41
C LYS A 68 -34.29 15.60 -7.73
N GLU A 69 -34.82 14.68 -8.51
CA GLU A 69 -35.45 13.43 -8.03
C GLU A 69 -34.46 12.48 -7.33
N ASN A 70 -33.15 12.69 -7.49
CA ASN A 70 -32.10 11.85 -6.91
C ASN A 70 -31.40 12.52 -5.73
N TRP A 71 -31.61 13.81 -5.46
CA TRP A 71 -30.85 14.55 -4.45
C TRP A 71 -30.95 13.94 -3.04
N ASN A 72 -32.09 13.34 -2.71
CA ASN A 72 -32.33 12.65 -1.43
C ASN A 72 -31.50 11.37 -1.26
N LYS A 73 -30.96 10.78 -2.33
CA LYS A 73 -30.18 9.53 -2.28
C LYS A 73 -28.80 9.69 -1.64
N LEU A 74 -28.33 10.93 -1.42
CA LEU A 74 -27.00 11.18 -0.87
C LEU A 74 -26.80 10.51 0.50
N ASP A 75 -27.83 10.45 1.33
CA ASP A 75 -27.77 9.85 2.68
C ASP A 75 -27.44 8.36 2.61
N ASP A 76 -28.11 7.66 1.69
CA ASP A 76 -27.89 6.23 1.47
C ASP A 76 -26.50 5.96 0.88
N VAL A 77 -26.00 6.85 0.01
CA VAL A 77 -24.62 6.75 -0.51
C VAL A 77 -23.60 6.92 0.62
N ILE A 78 -23.77 7.92 1.49
CA ILE A 78 -22.87 8.15 2.62
C ILE A 78 -22.83 6.92 3.51
N ARG A 79 -24.00 6.39 3.89
CA ARG A 79 -24.12 5.19 4.74
C ARG A 79 -23.38 3.99 4.12
N LYS A 80 -23.63 3.69 2.84
CA LYS A 80 -22.98 2.57 2.14
C LYS A 80 -21.45 2.69 2.11
N VAL A 81 -20.94 3.89 1.82
CA VAL A 81 -19.48 4.13 1.77
C VAL A 81 -18.86 4.03 3.17
N GLU A 82 -19.52 4.55 4.20
CA GLU A 82 -19.04 4.46 5.58
C GLU A 82 -19.04 3.02 6.11
N GLU A 83 -20.08 2.23 5.82
CA GLU A 83 -20.13 0.80 6.14
C GLU A 83 -19.00 0.01 5.44
N ALA A 84 -18.79 0.26 4.15
CA ALA A 84 -17.69 -0.37 3.40
C ALA A 84 -16.31 0.01 3.95
N ARG A 85 -16.12 1.27 4.35
CA ARG A 85 -14.87 1.73 4.99
C ARG A 85 -14.68 1.11 6.37
N ALA A 86 -15.74 0.98 7.15
CA ALA A 86 -15.70 0.32 8.46
C ALA A 86 -15.34 -1.17 8.36
N SER A 87 -15.67 -1.82 7.24
CA SER A 87 -15.24 -3.20 6.96
C SER A 87 -13.81 -3.31 6.41
N GLY A 88 -13.03 -2.23 6.39
CA GLY A 88 -11.63 -2.21 5.94
C GLY A 88 -11.41 -1.84 4.46
N LEU A 89 -12.47 -1.56 3.68
CA LEU A 89 -12.29 -1.18 2.27
C LEU A 89 -11.80 0.27 2.14
N ARG A 90 -10.86 0.50 1.22
CA ARG A 90 -10.27 1.82 0.96
C ARG A 90 -11.08 2.57 -0.09
N ILE A 91 -12.25 3.08 0.29
CA ILE A 91 -13.15 3.82 -0.61
C ILE A 91 -13.15 5.30 -0.26
N THR A 92 -12.91 6.14 -1.26
CA THR A 92 -12.88 7.60 -1.16
C THR A 92 -13.74 8.23 -2.26
N ALA A 93 -13.84 9.55 -2.25
CA ALA A 93 -14.43 10.29 -3.35
C ALA A 93 -13.75 11.65 -3.51
N ASP A 94 -13.99 12.29 -4.65
CA ASP A 94 -13.72 13.70 -4.85
C ASP A 94 -14.97 14.44 -5.33
N ILE A 95 -14.95 15.77 -5.22
CA ILE A 95 -15.94 16.66 -5.82
C ILE A 95 -15.28 17.94 -6.34
N TYR A 96 -15.93 18.59 -7.30
CA TYR A 96 -15.75 20.03 -7.56
C TYR A 96 -16.86 20.84 -6.89
N THR A 97 -16.61 22.13 -6.66
CA THR A 97 -17.37 22.97 -5.71
C THR A 97 -18.55 23.75 -6.32
N TYR A 98 -19.17 23.18 -7.35
CA TYR A 98 -20.24 23.81 -8.13
C TYR A 98 -21.44 22.87 -8.30
N THR A 99 -22.60 23.46 -8.59
CA THR A 99 -23.88 22.75 -8.75
C THR A 99 -24.16 22.23 -10.16
N ALA A 100 -23.25 22.51 -11.10
CA ALA A 100 -23.38 22.10 -12.50
C ALA A 100 -22.22 21.21 -12.94
N GLY A 101 -22.48 20.26 -13.84
CA GLY A 101 -21.45 19.45 -14.50
C GLY A 101 -21.23 19.93 -15.94
N ALA A 102 -20.05 19.66 -16.50
CA ALA A 102 -19.73 19.98 -17.89
C ALA A 102 -19.44 18.72 -18.72
N THR A 103 -20.06 18.61 -19.89
CA THR A 103 -19.83 17.56 -20.89
C THR A 103 -20.29 18.09 -22.25
N GLY A 104 -21.01 17.33 -23.08
CA GLY A 104 -21.64 17.85 -24.30
C GLY A 104 -23.06 17.34 -24.53
N LEU A 105 -23.65 17.69 -25.67
CA LEU A 105 -25.00 17.28 -26.06
C LEU A 105 -25.14 15.77 -26.26
N ASN A 106 -24.02 15.05 -26.40
CA ASN A 106 -24.01 13.59 -26.41
C ASN A 106 -24.62 12.98 -25.13
N ALA A 107 -24.51 13.67 -23.98
CA ALA A 107 -25.08 13.20 -22.72
C ALA A 107 -26.60 13.42 -22.60
N ALA A 108 -27.19 14.17 -23.53
CA ALA A 108 -28.63 14.34 -23.66
C ALA A 108 -29.26 13.28 -24.58
N MET A 109 -28.48 12.36 -25.19
CA MET A 109 -28.96 11.42 -26.21
C MET A 109 -28.71 9.95 -25.82
N PRO A 110 -29.60 9.02 -26.23
CA PRO A 110 -29.47 7.60 -25.91
C PRO A 110 -28.13 6.99 -26.39
N PRO A 111 -27.42 6.17 -25.57
CA PRO A 111 -26.07 5.69 -25.91
C PRO A 111 -25.96 4.94 -27.25
N TRP A 112 -27.00 4.21 -27.66
CA TRP A 112 -27.01 3.42 -28.91
C TRP A 112 -26.79 4.29 -30.15
N VAL A 113 -27.22 5.57 -30.12
CA VAL A 113 -27.04 6.44 -31.29
C VAL A 113 -25.56 6.78 -31.50
N GLN A 114 -24.74 6.65 -30.46
CA GLN A 114 -23.31 6.99 -30.45
C GLN A 114 -22.39 5.80 -30.77
N GLU A 115 -22.96 4.60 -30.92
CA GLU A 115 -22.20 3.37 -31.19
C GLU A 115 -21.39 3.47 -32.50
N GLY A 116 -20.11 3.10 -32.49
CA GLY A 116 -19.23 3.23 -33.66
C GLY A 116 -18.64 4.64 -33.84
N GLY A 117 -18.76 5.52 -32.84
CA GLY A 117 -18.05 6.80 -32.76
C GLY A 117 -18.78 7.97 -33.42
N PHE A 118 -18.16 9.15 -33.36
CA PHE A 118 -18.78 10.43 -33.71
C PHE A 118 -19.34 10.48 -35.15
N ASN A 119 -18.59 9.98 -36.14
CA ASN A 119 -19.05 10.01 -37.53
C ASN A 119 -20.35 9.21 -37.72
N ARG A 120 -20.43 8.00 -37.15
CA ARG A 120 -21.64 7.16 -37.19
C ARG A 120 -22.79 7.81 -36.45
N TRP A 121 -22.52 8.44 -35.30
CA TRP A 121 -23.51 9.21 -34.57
C TRP A 121 -24.11 10.33 -35.42
N ARG A 122 -23.27 11.19 -36.01
CA ARG A 122 -23.69 12.29 -36.88
C ARG A 122 -24.50 11.80 -38.07
N ASP A 123 -24.08 10.72 -38.72
CA ASP A 123 -24.78 10.16 -39.88
C ASP A 123 -26.16 9.62 -39.49
N ARG A 124 -26.29 8.90 -38.36
CA ARG A 124 -27.58 8.48 -37.81
C ARG A 124 -28.48 9.67 -37.48
N LEU A 125 -27.93 10.75 -36.94
CA LEU A 125 -28.70 11.97 -36.66
C LEU A 125 -29.21 12.66 -37.94
N ARG A 126 -28.75 12.30 -39.14
CA ARG A 126 -29.32 12.80 -40.41
C ARG A 126 -30.51 11.97 -40.90
N GLU A 127 -30.67 10.74 -40.40
CA GLU A 127 -31.74 9.84 -40.81
C GLU A 127 -33.08 10.21 -40.14
N PRO A 128 -34.16 10.49 -40.89
CA PRO A 128 -35.42 10.98 -40.32
C PRO A 128 -36.07 10.06 -39.30
N ALA A 129 -36.04 8.73 -39.53
CA ALA A 129 -36.60 7.75 -38.60
C ALA A 129 -35.81 7.70 -37.28
N THR A 130 -34.49 7.72 -37.38
CA THR A 130 -33.57 7.75 -36.24
C THR A 130 -33.76 9.03 -35.42
N ARG A 131 -33.82 10.20 -36.05
CA ARG A 131 -34.08 11.49 -35.37
C ARG A 131 -35.38 11.47 -34.57
N LYS A 132 -36.48 10.97 -35.15
CA LYS A 132 -37.77 10.88 -34.45
C LYS A 132 -37.68 9.97 -33.22
N ARG A 133 -36.98 8.84 -33.34
CA ARG A 133 -36.76 7.92 -32.22
C ARG A 133 -35.92 8.57 -31.12
N VAL A 134 -34.80 9.22 -31.48
CA VAL A 134 -33.92 9.92 -30.55
C VAL A 134 -34.69 11.01 -29.81
N ALA A 135 -35.38 11.92 -30.51
CA ALA A 135 -36.15 12.99 -29.89
C ALA A 135 -37.22 12.47 -28.90
N ARG A 136 -37.89 11.35 -29.21
CA ARG A 136 -38.82 10.70 -28.28
C ARG A 136 -38.11 10.18 -27.03
N GLU A 137 -37.00 9.46 -27.21
CA GLU A 137 -36.24 8.88 -26.10
C GLU A 137 -35.60 9.96 -25.21
N MET A 138 -35.16 11.09 -25.79
CA MET A 138 -34.66 12.26 -25.04
C MET A 138 -35.71 12.86 -24.09
N ARG A 139 -37.00 12.73 -24.41
CA ARG A 139 -38.13 13.23 -23.60
C ARG A 139 -38.70 12.22 -22.62
N THR A 140 -38.29 10.97 -22.72
CA THR A 140 -38.92 9.86 -21.98
C THR A 140 -38.10 9.55 -20.73
N PRO A 141 -38.67 9.71 -19.51
CA PRO A 141 -38.03 9.25 -18.27
C PRO A 141 -37.69 7.76 -18.35
N THR A 142 -36.49 7.38 -17.92
CA THR A 142 -35.99 6.00 -18.04
C THR A 142 -34.83 5.74 -17.10
N ASP A 143 -34.72 4.50 -16.63
CA ASP A 143 -33.58 4.01 -15.83
C ASP A 143 -32.60 3.17 -16.66
N LYS A 144 -32.78 3.18 -18.00
CA LYS A 144 -31.94 2.41 -18.93
C LYS A 144 -30.63 3.11 -19.29
N TRP A 145 -30.58 4.44 -19.21
CA TRP A 145 -29.39 5.25 -19.51
C TRP A 145 -29.49 6.62 -18.83
N GLU A 146 -28.35 7.30 -18.69
CA GLU A 146 -28.25 8.63 -18.07
C GLU A 146 -28.66 9.75 -19.03
N ASN A 147 -29.82 10.34 -18.79
CA ASN A 147 -30.34 11.45 -19.60
C ASN A 147 -30.13 12.79 -18.88
N LEU A 148 -29.03 13.48 -19.20
CA LEU A 148 -28.67 14.73 -18.52
C LEU A 148 -29.61 15.90 -18.88
N LEU A 149 -30.32 15.84 -20.01
CA LEU A 149 -31.33 16.84 -20.35
C LEU A 149 -32.53 16.75 -19.42
N LEU A 150 -33.01 15.53 -19.13
CA LEU A 150 -34.07 15.31 -18.14
C LEU A 150 -33.58 15.55 -16.71
N ALA A 151 -32.35 15.14 -16.39
CA ALA A 151 -31.78 15.36 -15.06
C ALA A 151 -31.61 16.86 -14.74
N ALA A 152 -31.32 17.70 -15.75
CA ALA A 152 -31.30 19.16 -15.59
C ALA A 152 -32.70 19.76 -15.32
N GLY A 153 -33.77 18.98 -15.52
CA GLY A 153 -35.16 19.37 -15.26
C GLY A 153 -35.78 20.25 -16.35
N SER A 154 -34.99 21.07 -17.04
CA SER A 154 -35.46 21.79 -18.23
C SER A 154 -34.30 22.17 -19.18
N PRO A 155 -34.59 22.42 -20.48
CA PRO A 155 -33.57 22.86 -21.44
C PRO A 155 -33.05 24.28 -21.18
N GLU A 156 -33.72 25.07 -20.32
CA GLU A 156 -33.18 26.34 -19.79
C GLU A 156 -31.97 26.11 -18.88
N GLN A 157 -31.89 24.94 -18.25
CA GLN A 157 -30.78 24.52 -17.36
C GLN A 157 -29.65 23.80 -18.12
N VAL A 158 -29.59 23.98 -19.45
CA VAL A 158 -28.53 23.45 -20.31
C VAL A 158 -27.90 24.62 -21.06
N LEU A 159 -26.71 25.02 -20.63
CA LEU A 159 -25.96 26.14 -21.20
C LEU A 159 -25.00 25.64 -22.28
N LEU A 160 -25.02 26.24 -23.47
CA LEU A 160 -24.11 25.94 -24.57
C LEU A 160 -22.85 26.78 -24.40
N VAL A 161 -21.68 26.15 -24.27
CA VAL A 161 -20.45 26.86 -23.83
C VAL A 161 -19.26 26.72 -24.78
N GLY A 162 -19.26 25.75 -25.70
CA GLY A 162 -18.17 25.59 -26.66
C GLY A 162 -18.62 24.97 -27.98
N PHE A 163 -18.16 25.60 -29.07
CA PHE A 163 -18.44 25.21 -30.45
C PHE A 163 -17.14 25.09 -31.23
N LYS A 164 -17.04 24.05 -32.07
CA LYS A 164 -15.93 23.85 -33.01
C LYS A 164 -16.08 24.75 -34.23
N ASN A 165 -17.30 24.92 -34.72
CA ASN A 165 -17.63 25.73 -35.89
C ASN A 165 -17.72 27.22 -35.49
N ASP A 166 -16.91 28.07 -36.14
CA ASP A 166 -16.86 29.50 -35.88
C ASP A 166 -18.22 30.19 -36.09
N ASP A 167 -19.01 29.74 -37.06
CA ASP A 167 -20.33 30.32 -37.37
C ASP A 167 -21.33 30.13 -36.23
N LEU A 168 -21.14 29.13 -35.36
CA LEU A 168 -22.02 28.83 -34.23
C LEU A 168 -21.57 29.48 -32.92
N LYS A 169 -20.37 30.09 -32.85
CA LYS A 169 -19.82 30.63 -31.60
C LYS A 169 -20.64 31.75 -30.98
N HIS A 170 -21.43 32.46 -31.76
CA HIS A 170 -22.39 33.47 -31.29
C HIS A 170 -23.52 32.88 -30.41
N LEU A 171 -23.64 31.56 -30.33
CA LEU A 171 -24.57 30.84 -29.45
C LEU A 171 -23.96 30.52 -28.08
N THR A 172 -22.66 30.76 -27.88
CA THR A 172 -21.97 30.55 -26.60
C THR A 172 -22.62 31.41 -25.51
N GLY A 173 -22.89 30.80 -24.35
CA GLY A 173 -23.55 31.46 -23.22
C GLY A 173 -25.08 31.47 -23.30
N LYS A 174 -25.69 30.94 -24.36
CA LYS A 174 -27.15 30.78 -24.47
C LYS A 174 -27.59 29.42 -23.94
N SER A 175 -28.81 29.36 -23.41
CA SER A 175 -29.43 28.08 -23.06
C SER A 175 -29.92 27.32 -24.30
N LEU A 176 -29.98 25.99 -24.24
CA LEU A 176 -30.55 25.16 -25.30
C LEU A 176 -32.00 25.58 -25.62
N ALA A 177 -32.79 25.92 -24.59
CA ALA A 177 -34.15 26.43 -24.76
C ALA A 177 -34.20 27.75 -25.55
N GLU A 178 -33.28 28.68 -25.26
CA GLU A 178 -33.22 29.96 -25.97
C GLU A 178 -32.89 29.76 -27.44
N VAL A 179 -31.89 28.93 -27.75
CA VAL A 179 -31.51 28.62 -29.13
C VAL A 179 -32.63 27.88 -29.85
N ALA A 180 -33.34 26.97 -29.18
CA ALA A 180 -34.49 26.28 -29.74
C ALA A 180 -35.62 27.24 -30.11
N ARG A 181 -35.93 28.22 -29.25
CA ARG A 181 -36.88 29.31 -29.54
C ARG A 181 -36.43 30.17 -30.73
N GLN A 182 -35.16 30.57 -30.78
CA GLN A 182 -34.60 31.35 -31.90
C GLN A 182 -34.73 30.61 -33.24
N ARG A 183 -34.64 29.28 -33.21
CA ARG A 183 -34.74 28.41 -34.41
C ARG A 183 -36.17 27.95 -34.72
N GLY A 184 -37.16 28.23 -33.87
CA GLY A 184 -38.54 27.74 -34.03
C GLY A 184 -38.65 26.21 -34.00
N LYS A 185 -37.75 25.53 -33.27
CA LYS A 185 -37.65 24.07 -33.20
C LYS A 185 -37.76 23.59 -31.76
N SER A 186 -37.98 22.29 -31.57
CA SER A 186 -37.89 21.70 -30.24
C SER A 186 -36.43 21.65 -29.72
N PRO A 187 -36.19 21.59 -28.41
CA PRO A 187 -34.84 21.45 -27.83
C PRO A 187 -34.08 20.23 -28.36
N GLU A 188 -34.76 19.11 -28.58
CA GLU A 188 -34.16 17.86 -29.06
C GLU A 188 -33.75 17.96 -30.52
N GLU A 189 -34.61 18.52 -31.37
CA GLU A 189 -34.28 18.79 -32.77
C GLU A 189 -33.11 19.76 -32.87
N THR A 190 -33.15 20.82 -32.07
CA THR A 190 -32.08 21.81 -31.98
C THR A 190 -30.76 21.19 -31.54
N ALA A 191 -30.77 20.35 -30.50
CA ALA A 191 -29.58 19.65 -30.04
C ALA A 191 -28.98 18.75 -31.13
N MET A 192 -29.82 17.97 -31.83
CA MET A 192 -29.36 17.13 -32.93
C MET A 192 -28.85 17.95 -34.12
N ASP A 193 -29.46 19.10 -34.42
CA ASP A 193 -29.00 19.99 -35.48
C ASP A 193 -27.64 20.60 -35.14
N LEU A 194 -27.47 21.11 -33.91
CA LEU A 194 -26.21 21.67 -33.44
C LEU A 194 -25.06 20.67 -33.51
N VAL A 195 -25.28 19.40 -33.12
CA VAL A 195 -24.26 18.35 -33.25
C VAL A 195 -23.84 18.14 -34.72
N ILE A 196 -24.77 18.23 -35.67
CA ILE A 196 -24.49 18.05 -37.10
C ILE A 196 -23.78 19.29 -37.67
N GLU A 197 -24.27 20.48 -37.36
CA GLU A 197 -23.78 21.77 -37.87
C GLU A 197 -22.40 22.13 -37.29
N ASP A 198 -22.16 21.81 -36.01
CA ASP A 198 -20.89 22.07 -35.34
C ASP A 198 -19.82 21.02 -35.69
N ASP A 199 -20.24 19.84 -36.17
CA ASP A 199 -19.37 18.68 -36.38
C ASP A 199 -18.55 18.34 -35.11
N SER A 200 -19.22 18.45 -33.96
CA SER A 200 -18.70 18.10 -32.64
C SER A 200 -19.83 17.67 -31.69
N ARG A 201 -19.47 17.29 -30.46
CA ARG A 201 -20.46 16.98 -29.41
C ARG A 201 -21.11 18.21 -28.78
N VAL A 202 -20.63 19.42 -29.11
CA VAL A 202 -20.97 20.74 -28.52
C VAL A 202 -20.80 20.75 -27.01
N ASP A 203 -19.88 21.55 -26.48
CA ASP A 203 -19.65 21.59 -25.03
C ASP A 203 -20.81 22.28 -24.32
N CYS A 204 -21.28 21.67 -23.23
CA CYS A 204 -22.44 22.09 -22.48
C CYS A 204 -22.21 22.02 -20.97
N VAL A 205 -22.87 22.91 -20.24
CA VAL A 205 -23.00 22.87 -18.78
C VAL A 205 -24.43 22.51 -18.42
N TYR A 206 -24.59 21.53 -17.53
CA TYR A 206 -25.88 21.02 -17.04
C TYR A 206 -25.99 21.30 -15.54
N PHE A 207 -27.03 22.01 -15.12
CA PHE A 207 -27.29 22.27 -13.70
C PHE A 207 -28.02 21.07 -13.08
N LEU A 208 -27.27 20.22 -12.37
CA LEU A 208 -27.72 18.88 -11.98
C LEU A 208 -27.79 18.66 -10.46
N MET A 209 -27.11 19.48 -9.67
CA MET A 209 -26.87 19.23 -8.25
C MET A 209 -27.46 20.34 -7.37
N SER A 210 -27.72 20.03 -6.11
CA SER A 210 -28.08 21.02 -5.10
C SER A 210 -26.86 21.56 -4.36
N GLU A 211 -26.92 22.83 -3.99
CA GLU A 211 -25.92 23.48 -3.13
C GLU A 211 -25.83 22.78 -1.77
N GLU A 212 -26.97 22.33 -1.23
CA GLU A 212 -27.04 21.56 0.02
C GLU A 212 -26.21 20.28 -0.06
N ASN A 213 -26.37 19.48 -1.12
CA ASN A 213 -25.58 18.27 -1.31
C ASN A 213 -24.09 18.58 -1.49
N VAL A 214 -23.73 19.68 -2.13
CA VAL A 214 -22.32 20.12 -2.23
C VAL A 214 -21.75 20.38 -0.85
N LYS A 215 -22.41 21.18 0.00
CA LYS A 215 -21.95 21.47 1.37
C LYS A 215 -21.82 20.20 2.21
N ARG A 216 -22.81 19.31 2.14
CA ARG A 216 -22.79 18.03 2.85
C ARG A 216 -21.60 17.16 2.45
N LYS A 217 -21.31 17.06 1.15
CA LYS A 217 -20.14 16.31 0.66
C LYS A 217 -18.81 16.96 1.09
N ILE A 218 -18.71 18.30 1.09
CA ILE A 218 -17.52 19.02 1.57
C ILE A 218 -17.19 18.64 3.02
N ALA A 219 -18.21 18.47 3.88
CA ALA A 219 -18.03 18.11 5.28
C ALA A 219 -17.55 16.67 5.53
N LEU A 220 -17.71 15.75 4.57
CA LEU A 220 -17.36 14.34 4.74
C LEU A 220 -15.84 14.12 4.77
N PRO A 221 -15.26 13.43 5.77
CA PRO A 221 -13.81 13.35 5.93
C PRO A 221 -13.07 12.61 4.81
N TRP A 222 -13.78 11.76 4.06
CA TRP A 222 -13.24 10.94 2.98
C TRP A 222 -13.44 11.53 1.57
N VAL A 223 -13.96 12.77 1.49
CA VAL A 223 -14.15 13.50 0.23
C VAL A 223 -13.06 14.55 0.03
N SER A 224 -12.29 14.42 -1.04
CA SER A 224 -11.29 15.39 -1.48
C SER A 224 -11.89 16.41 -2.48
N ILE A 225 -11.13 17.44 -2.85
CA ILE A 225 -11.59 18.47 -3.79
C ILE A 225 -10.75 18.47 -5.06
N CYS A 226 -11.42 18.54 -6.21
CA CYS A 226 -10.82 18.71 -7.53
C CYS A 226 -11.40 19.92 -8.27
N SER A 227 -10.85 20.21 -9.46
CA SER A 227 -11.45 21.17 -10.40
C SER A 227 -12.32 20.51 -11.49
N ASP A 228 -12.01 19.26 -11.90
CA ASP A 228 -12.59 18.61 -13.10
C ASP A 228 -12.54 19.52 -14.35
N SER A 229 -11.39 20.15 -14.57
CA SER A 229 -11.20 21.03 -15.73
C SER A 229 -9.75 21.16 -16.12
N SER A 230 -9.52 21.56 -17.37
CA SER A 230 -8.20 21.94 -17.88
C SER A 230 -7.73 23.25 -17.25
N SER A 231 -6.41 23.42 -17.11
CA SER A 231 -5.79 24.68 -16.71
C SER A 231 -5.67 25.61 -17.92
N LEU A 232 -6.64 26.51 -18.10
CA LEU A 232 -6.74 27.40 -19.26
C LEU A 232 -6.23 28.81 -18.91
N ALA A 233 -5.49 29.44 -19.82
CA ALA A 233 -5.12 30.85 -19.69
C ALA A 233 -6.29 31.74 -20.13
N PRO A 234 -6.57 32.88 -19.48
CA PRO A 234 -7.64 33.81 -19.86
C PRO A 234 -7.23 34.69 -21.05
N GLU A 235 -6.60 34.10 -22.06
CA GLU A 235 -6.02 34.82 -23.20
C GLU A 235 -5.97 33.95 -24.46
N GLY A 236 -5.73 34.59 -25.60
CA GLY A 236 -5.49 33.93 -26.87
C GLY A 236 -6.65 33.03 -27.32
N VAL A 237 -6.30 31.82 -27.77
CA VAL A 237 -7.28 30.86 -28.34
C VAL A 237 -8.32 30.38 -27.33
N PHE A 238 -8.03 30.46 -26.03
CA PHE A 238 -8.93 29.99 -24.98
C PHE A 238 -10.16 30.89 -24.80
N LEU A 239 -10.08 32.18 -25.19
CA LEU A 239 -11.21 33.12 -25.16
C LEU A 239 -12.27 32.83 -26.23
N LYS A 240 -12.06 31.85 -27.11
CA LYS A 240 -13.01 31.46 -28.17
C LYS A 240 -14.11 30.51 -27.69
N SER A 241 -14.11 30.12 -26.42
CA SER A 241 -15.06 29.20 -25.79
C SER A 241 -15.16 29.50 -24.30
N ASN A 242 -16.34 29.35 -23.71
CA ASN A 242 -16.51 29.53 -22.27
C ASN A 242 -16.27 28.20 -21.54
N PRO A 243 -15.25 28.08 -20.66
CA PRO A 243 -15.13 26.91 -19.80
C PRO A 243 -16.15 26.98 -18.66
N HIS A 244 -16.31 25.87 -17.94
CA HIS A 244 -16.99 25.90 -16.65
C HIS A 244 -16.14 26.70 -15.64
N PRO A 245 -16.72 27.56 -14.78
CA PRO A 245 -15.98 28.38 -13.80
C PRO A 245 -15.09 27.61 -12.81
N ARG A 246 -15.27 26.28 -12.73
CA ARG A 246 -14.47 25.37 -11.91
C ARG A 246 -13.01 25.30 -12.37
N ALA A 247 -12.73 25.68 -13.62
CA ALA A 247 -11.38 25.83 -14.15
C ALA A 247 -10.53 26.86 -13.38
N TYR A 248 -11.17 27.90 -12.83
CA TYR A 248 -10.47 29.00 -12.16
C TYR A 248 -10.75 29.08 -10.66
N GLY A 249 -11.99 28.77 -10.24
CA GLY A 249 -12.43 29.09 -8.88
C GLY A 249 -12.39 27.95 -7.87
N SER A 250 -12.30 26.67 -8.28
CA SER A 250 -12.66 25.53 -7.41
C SER A 250 -11.98 25.53 -6.04
N PHE A 251 -10.65 25.72 -6.03
CA PHE A 251 -9.84 25.70 -4.81
C PHE A 251 -10.05 26.94 -3.94
N ALA A 252 -10.05 28.14 -4.54
CA ALA A 252 -10.30 29.39 -3.83
C ALA A 252 -11.70 29.42 -3.21
N ARG A 253 -12.69 28.81 -3.87
CA ARG A 253 -14.07 28.69 -3.41
C ARG A 253 -14.19 27.83 -2.14
N VAL A 254 -13.38 26.76 -2.00
CA VAL A 254 -13.35 25.98 -0.74
C VAL A 254 -12.96 26.86 0.44
N VAL A 255 -11.88 27.62 0.28
CA VAL A 255 -11.31 28.43 1.36
C VAL A 255 -12.18 29.67 1.62
N GLY A 256 -12.50 30.43 0.57
CA GLY A 256 -13.23 31.69 0.69
C GLY A 256 -14.71 31.48 1.01
N LYS A 257 -15.42 30.69 0.21
CA LYS A 257 -16.86 30.50 0.40
C LYS A 257 -17.17 29.48 1.49
N TYR A 258 -16.72 28.24 1.34
CA TYR A 258 -17.20 27.15 2.20
C TYR A 258 -16.52 27.10 3.58
N SER A 259 -15.29 27.61 3.72
CA SER A 259 -14.61 27.65 5.01
C SER A 259 -14.79 29.00 5.71
N ARG A 260 -14.42 30.12 5.08
CA ARG A 260 -14.52 31.45 5.70
C ARG A 260 -15.95 31.95 5.80
N ASP A 261 -16.66 32.08 4.66
CA ASP A 261 -17.93 32.81 4.62
C ASP A 261 -19.10 32.00 5.17
N GLU A 262 -19.18 30.70 4.82
CA GLU A 262 -20.30 29.83 5.19
C GLU A 262 -19.99 28.84 6.33
N GLN A 263 -18.72 28.74 6.73
CA GLN A 263 -18.28 27.93 7.88
C GLN A 263 -18.74 26.45 7.84
N VAL A 264 -18.80 25.86 6.64
CA VAL A 264 -19.13 24.44 6.44
C VAL A 264 -18.04 23.54 7.02
N ILE A 265 -16.77 23.96 6.91
CA ILE A 265 -15.61 23.28 7.49
C ILE A 265 -14.57 24.28 7.99
N PRO A 266 -13.76 23.93 9.01
CA PRO A 266 -12.61 24.74 9.44
C PRO A 266 -11.55 24.90 8.34
N LEU A 267 -10.73 25.95 8.44
CA LEU A 267 -9.69 26.26 7.46
C LEU A 267 -8.67 25.12 7.35
N GLU A 268 -8.26 24.52 8.46
CA GLU A 268 -7.30 23.43 8.52
C GLU A 268 -7.83 22.20 7.75
N THR A 269 -9.13 21.89 7.92
CA THR A 269 -9.80 20.82 7.19
C THR A 269 -9.90 21.15 5.70
N ALA A 270 -10.21 22.39 5.35
CA ALA A 270 -10.21 22.85 3.96
C ALA A 270 -8.83 22.63 3.32
N ILE A 271 -7.74 23.09 3.96
CA ILE A 271 -6.38 22.91 3.44
C ILE A 271 -6.05 21.43 3.28
N HIS A 272 -6.32 20.59 4.29
CA HIS A 272 -6.04 19.15 4.18
C HIS A 272 -6.77 18.50 3.01
N LYS A 273 -8.03 18.90 2.74
CA LYS A 273 -8.82 18.40 1.59
C LYS A 273 -8.30 18.85 0.23
N LEU A 274 -7.53 19.94 0.17
CA LEU A 274 -6.88 20.42 -1.05
C LEU A 274 -5.45 19.85 -1.23
N THR A 275 -4.83 19.32 -0.17
CA THR A 275 -3.41 18.94 -0.17
C THR A 275 -3.18 17.49 0.26
N GLY A 276 -3.18 17.22 1.57
CA GLY A 276 -2.77 15.95 2.16
C GLY A 276 -3.71 14.80 1.81
N LEU A 277 -5.03 15.04 1.81
CA LEU A 277 -6.03 14.02 1.52
C LEU A 277 -5.89 13.46 0.08
N PRO A 278 -5.90 14.28 -1.00
CA PRO A 278 -5.72 13.74 -2.35
C PRO A 278 -4.33 13.13 -2.55
N ALA A 279 -3.27 13.67 -1.91
CA ALA A 279 -1.94 13.05 -1.96
C ALA A 279 -1.93 11.65 -1.33
N GLN A 280 -2.63 11.46 -0.21
CA GLN A 280 -2.79 10.16 0.44
C GLN A 280 -3.64 9.20 -0.39
N ASN A 281 -4.79 9.64 -0.92
CA ASN A 281 -5.66 8.82 -1.77
C ASN A 281 -4.89 8.26 -2.98
N LEU A 282 -4.12 9.11 -3.66
CA LEU A 282 -3.36 8.75 -4.86
C LEU A 282 -2.00 8.08 -4.58
N GLY A 283 -1.62 7.92 -3.31
CA GLY A 283 -0.32 7.36 -2.93
C GLY A 283 0.88 8.21 -3.37
N ILE A 284 0.70 9.53 -3.47
CA ILE A 284 1.76 10.47 -3.84
C ILE A 284 2.68 10.70 -2.63
N ARG A 285 3.91 10.22 -2.74
CA ARG A 285 4.90 10.27 -1.65
C ARG A 285 5.52 11.67 -1.53
N ARG A 286 5.79 12.09 -0.28
CA ARG A 286 6.51 13.33 0.07
C ARG A 286 5.88 14.64 -0.45
N ARG A 287 4.56 14.65 -0.69
CA ARG A 287 3.79 15.85 -1.09
C ARG A 287 2.51 15.96 -0.27
N GLY A 288 1.86 17.12 -0.35
CA GLY A 288 0.61 17.41 0.37
C GLY A 288 0.77 17.85 1.83
N PHE A 289 1.99 17.79 2.38
CA PHE A 289 2.29 18.20 3.76
C PHE A 289 3.58 19.04 3.81
N LEU A 290 3.61 20.01 4.72
CA LEU A 290 4.82 20.76 5.06
C LEU A 290 5.58 20.00 6.17
N LYS A 291 6.57 19.20 5.76
CA LYS A 291 7.43 18.40 6.64
C LYS A 291 8.88 18.43 6.12
N LEU A 292 9.85 18.27 7.01
CA LEU A 292 11.24 18.10 6.60
C LEU A 292 11.38 16.86 5.69
N GLY A 293 12.16 16.99 4.61
CA GLY A 293 12.34 15.95 3.59
C GLY A 293 11.23 15.86 2.53
N TYR A 294 10.18 16.68 2.61
CA TYR A 294 9.12 16.75 1.61
C TYR A 294 9.45 17.78 0.51
N PHE A 295 8.82 17.65 -0.66
CA PHE A 295 8.95 18.66 -1.71
C PHE A 295 8.31 19.97 -1.25
N ALA A 296 9.03 21.08 -1.44
CA ALA A 296 8.57 22.42 -1.07
C ALA A 296 7.56 22.96 -2.10
N ASP A 297 6.37 22.34 -2.15
CA ASP A 297 5.19 22.86 -2.83
C ASP A 297 4.36 23.67 -1.84
N ILE A 298 4.47 25.00 -1.92
CA ILE A 298 3.95 25.91 -0.89
C ILE A 298 3.09 26.98 -1.56
N VAL A 299 1.88 27.18 -1.04
CA VAL A 299 0.98 28.26 -1.45
C VAL A 299 0.82 29.22 -0.26
N LEU A 300 1.25 30.48 -0.45
CA LEU A 300 1.03 31.56 0.50
C LEU A 300 -0.19 32.35 0.02
N PHE A 301 -1.21 32.43 0.86
CA PHE A 301 -2.44 33.14 0.57
C PHE A 301 -2.94 33.86 1.82
N ASP A 302 -3.77 34.88 1.64
CA ASP A 302 -4.46 35.56 2.73
C ASP A 302 -5.86 34.97 2.89
N PRO A 303 -6.16 34.30 4.03
CA PRO A 303 -7.47 33.70 4.26
C PRO A 303 -8.60 34.74 4.29
N ALA A 304 -8.33 36.00 4.63
CA ALA A 304 -9.35 37.04 4.68
C ALA A 304 -9.79 37.50 3.28
N THR A 305 -8.89 37.44 2.29
CA THR A 305 -9.14 38.01 0.96
C THR A 305 -9.29 36.98 -0.16
N ILE A 306 -8.93 35.71 0.07
CA ILE A 306 -9.04 34.66 -0.96
C ILE A 306 -10.47 34.50 -1.49
N ARG A 307 -10.63 34.59 -2.82
CA ARG A 307 -11.94 34.65 -3.48
C ARG A 307 -11.88 34.18 -4.93
N ASP A 308 -12.86 33.36 -5.31
CA ASP A 308 -13.15 33.04 -6.71
C ASP A 308 -14.03 34.12 -7.37
N HIS A 309 -13.75 34.44 -8.63
CA HIS A 309 -14.49 35.44 -9.40
C HIS A 309 -15.23 34.85 -10.61
N ALA A 310 -14.79 33.69 -11.11
CA ALA A 310 -15.36 33.07 -12.30
C ALA A 310 -16.83 32.67 -12.12
N THR A 311 -17.68 33.09 -13.06
CA THR A 311 -19.10 32.74 -13.12
C THR A 311 -19.41 31.90 -14.36
N PHE A 312 -20.65 31.47 -14.56
CA PHE A 312 -21.03 30.76 -15.78
C PHE A 312 -21.10 31.70 -17.00
N GLU A 313 -21.40 32.96 -16.75
CA GLU A 313 -21.49 34.05 -17.73
C GLU A 313 -20.09 34.56 -18.11
N GLU A 314 -19.21 34.74 -17.12
CA GLU A 314 -17.86 35.28 -17.28
C GLU A 314 -16.82 34.34 -16.61
N PRO A 315 -16.52 33.18 -17.23
CA PRO A 315 -15.71 32.15 -16.59
C PRO A 315 -14.20 32.40 -16.58
N HIS A 316 -13.67 33.25 -17.47
CA HIS A 316 -12.23 33.50 -17.62
C HIS A 316 -11.68 34.51 -16.59
N GLN A 317 -11.84 34.22 -15.30
CA GLN A 317 -11.43 35.11 -14.22
C GLN A 317 -10.59 34.35 -13.18
N TYR A 318 -9.33 34.75 -13.01
CA TYR A 318 -8.48 34.20 -11.96
C TYR A 318 -9.04 34.51 -10.58
N ALA A 319 -8.82 33.59 -9.63
CA ALA A 319 -9.05 33.87 -8.21
C ALA A 319 -8.05 34.90 -7.69
N THR A 320 -8.40 35.59 -6.61
CA THR A 320 -7.52 36.54 -5.89
C THR A 320 -7.20 36.03 -4.48
N GLY A 321 -6.19 36.63 -3.84
CA GLY A 321 -5.77 36.35 -2.45
C GLY A 321 -4.64 35.33 -2.32
N VAL A 322 -4.20 34.69 -3.41
CA VAL A 322 -2.93 33.93 -3.45
C VAL A 322 -1.79 34.90 -3.75
N ARG A 323 -0.80 34.97 -2.86
CA ARG A 323 0.35 35.88 -2.98
C ARG A 323 1.52 35.19 -3.66
N ASP A 324 2.03 34.12 -3.07
CA ASP A 324 3.22 33.43 -3.55
C ASP A 324 2.95 31.94 -3.72
N VAL A 325 3.55 31.34 -4.74
CA VAL A 325 3.52 29.89 -4.96
C VAL A 325 4.94 29.41 -5.22
N PHE A 326 5.33 28.36 -4.51
CA PHE A 326 6.57 27.63 -4.70
C PHE A 326 6.24 26.23 -5.20
N ILE A 327 6.95 25.76 -6.20
CA ILE A 327 6.88 24.37 -6.68
C ILE A 327 8.29 23.81 -6.61
N ASN A 328 8.47 22.69 -5.90
CA ASN A 328 9.80 22.11 -5.64
C ASN A 328 10.82 23.13 -5.10
N GLY A 329 10.36 24.09 -4.29
CA GLY A 329 11.20 25.14 -3.67
C GLY A 329 11.54 26.32 -4.59
N LYS A 330 11.07 26.34 -5.84
CA LYS A 330 11.27 27.47 -6.76
C LYS A 330 10.00 28.33 -6.84
N LEU A 331 10.17 29.64 -6.71
CA LEU A 331 9.08 30.63 -6.79
C LEU A 331 8.49 30.70 -8.20
N VAL A 332 7.21 30.36 -8.34
CA VAL A 332 6.45 30.37 -9.62
C VAL A 332 5.40 31.47 -9.68
N LEU A 333 4.88 31.90 -8.53
CA LEU A 333 4.01 33.07 -8.39
C LEU A 333 4.63 34.00 -7.35
N ASN A 334 4.75 35.29 -7.67
CA ASN A 334 5.32 36.31 -6.79
C ASN A 334 4.36 37.50 -6.73
N ASN A 335 3.80 37.77 -5.55
CA ASN A 335 2.76 38.81 -5.36
C ASN A 335 1.61 38.74 -6.37
N GLY A 336 1.13 37.53 -6.66
CA GLY A 336 0.01 37.29 -7.58
C GLY A 336 0.39 37.19 -9.06
N GLU A 337 1.65 37.47 -9.42
CA GLU A 337 2.12 37.45 -10.81
C GLU A 337 2.99 36.22 -11.10
N HIS A 338 2.79 35.58 -12.25
CA HIS A 338 3.55 34.39 -12.64
C HIS A 338 4.98 34.77 -13.04
N THR A 339 6.00 34.07 -12.50
CA THR A 339 7.41 34.42 -12.72
C THR A 339 7.98 33.90 -14.05
N GLY A 340 7.21 33.07 -14.76
CA GLY A 340 7.63 32.35 -15.96
C GLY A 340 8.37 31.04 -15.66
N ALA A 341 8.65 30.74 -14.39
CA ALA A 341 9.28 29.48 -13.99
C ALA A 341 8.30 28.31 -14.06
N THR A 342 8.71 27.20 -14.66
CA THR A 342 7.93 25.96 -14.79
C THR A 342 8.65 24.74 -14.20
N PRO A 343 9.05 24.77 -12.90
CA PRO A 343 9.83 23.71 -12.24
C PRO A 343 9.04 22.42 -11.94
N GLY A 344 7.81 22.31 -12.46
CA GLY A 344 6.96 21.15 -12.30
C GLY A 344 7.63 19.89 -12.86
N GLN A 345 7.40 18.76 -12.21
CA GLN A 345 7.93 17.47 -12.62
C GLN A 345 6.79 16.46 -12.66
N VAL A 346 6.97 15.41 -13.47
CA VAL A 346 6.03 14.29 -13.50
C VAL A 346 6.07 13.57 -12.15
N VAL A 347 4.92 13.56 -11.47
CA VAL A 347 4.73 12.80 -10.24
C VAL A 347 4.36 11.36 -10.58
N ARG A 348 5.00 10.39 -9.93
CA ARG A 348 4.77 8.96 -10.13
C ARG A 348 4.03 8.37 -8.93
N GLY A 349 3.00 7.58 -9.19
CA GLY A 349 2.26 6.83 -8.17
C GLY A 349 2.90 5.48 -7.83
N PRO A 350 2.28 4.72 -6.91
CA PRO A 350 2.81 3.45 -6.41
C PRO A 350 3.21 2.44 -7.51
N GLY A 351 2.38 2.30 -8.55
CA GLY A 351 2.63 1.32 -9.61
C GLY A 351 3.89 1.55 -10.44
N TYR A 352 4.44 2.78 -10.47
CA TYR A 352 5.72 3.03 -11.11
C TYR A 352 6.89 2.37 -10.36
N PHE A 353 6.81 2.30 -9.03
CA PHE A 353 7.88 1.81 -8.17
C PHE A 353 7.80 0.30 -7.90
N ARG A 354 6.65 -0.32 -8.14
CA ARG A 354 6.44 -1.79 -7.99
C ARG A 354 6.75 -2.60 -9.24
N SER A 355 6.97 -1.97 -10.40
CA SER A 355 7.27 -2.69 -11.66
C SER A 355 8.65 -3.35 -11.62
N LYS A 356 8.69 -4.69 -11.69
CA LYS A 356 9.93 -5.49 -11.71
C LYS A 356 10.89 -5.08 -12.83
N GLU A 357 10.39 -4.79 -14.03
CA GLU A 357 11.20 -4.34 -15.19
C GLU A 357 11.87 -2.97 -14.98
N ARG A 358 11.50 -2.22 -13.94
CA ARG A 358 11.94 -0.86 -13.69
C ARG A 358 12.51 -0.65 -12.29
N ARG A 359 12.81 -1.72 -11.56
CA ARG A 359 13.50 -1.64 -10.27
C ARG A 359 14.96 -1.26 -10.52
N PRO A 360 15.40 -0.04 -10.16
CA PRO A 360 16.76 0.38 -10.42
C PRO A 360 17.70 -0.31 -9.45
N ILE A 361 18.95 -0.53 -9.89
CA ILE A 361 20.06 -0.83 -8.99
C ILE A 361 20.14 0.30 -7.95
N VAL A 362 20.24 -0.09 -6.69
CA VAL A 362 20.29 0.83 -5.56
C VAL A 362 21.72 1.29 -5.34
N GLU A 363 21.94 2.60 -5.44
CA GLU A 363 23.23 3.23 -5.14
C GLU A 363 23.18 3.93 -3.79
N LEU A 364 24.13 3.62 -2.90
CA LEU A 364 24.22 4.23 -1.58
C LEU A 364 24.70 5.68 -1.68
N THR A 365 23.86 6.62 -1.27
CA THR A 365 24.18 8.05 -1.17
C THR A 365 24.84 8.38 0.17
N ASP A 366 25.60 9.47 0.24
CA ASP A 366 26.20 9.97 1.49
C ASP A 366 25.14 10.27 2.55
N ALA A 367 24.00 10.84 2.16
CA ALA A 367 22.89 11.13 3.07
C ALA A 367 22.32 9.85 3.69
N ALA A 368 22.09 8.81 2.88
CA ALA A 368 21.64 7.51 3.39
C ALA A 368 22.69 6.84 4.27
N SER A 369 23.97 6.94 3.89
CA SER A 369 25.08 6.44 4.71
C SER A 369 25.12 7.11 6.10
N GLN A 370 24.89 8.42 6.17
CA GLN A 370 24.82 9.15 7.45
C GLN A 370 23.64 8.70 8.30
N VAL A 371 22.44 8.56 7.70
CA VAL A 371 21.27 8.02 8.42
C VAL A 371 21.57 6.62 8.95
N HIS A 372 22.12 5.74 8.12
CA HIS A 372 22.43 4.37 8.52
C HIS A 372 23.43 4.30 9.69
N LYS A 373 24.50 5.10 9.62
CA LYS A 373 25.55 5.17 10.66
C LYS A 373 25.08 5.76 11.98
N ALA A 374 24.05 6.61 11.96
CA ALA A 374 23.47 7.19 13.18
C ALA A 374 22.67 6.16 14.01
N GLY A 375 22.26 5.05 13.40
CA GLY A 375 21.65 3.92 14.08
C GLY A 375 22.57 2.69 14.12
N PHE A 376 21.97 1.52 14.27
CA PHE A 376 22.62 0.22 14.04
C PHE A 376 21.56 -0.83 13.70
N VAL A 377 21.98 -1.89 13.02
CA VAL A 377 21.11 -3.02 12.69
C VAL A 377 21.09 -4.02 13.84
N PHE A 378 19.90 -4.40 14.25
CA PHE A 378 19.64 -5.59 15.06
C PHE A 378 18.98 -6.62 14.14
N ASP A 379 19.76 -7.63 13.75
CA ASP A 379 19.26 -8.74 12.96
C ASP A 379 18.66 -9.84 13.86
N GLY A 380 17.43 -10.22 13.53
CA GLY A 380 16.60 -11.19 14.24
C GLY A 380 17.06 -12.65 14.12
N HIS A 381 17.83 -13.00 13.09
CA HIS A 381 18.17 -14.40 12.82
C HIS A 381 19.39 -14.55 11.90
N ASN A 382 20.42 -15.27 12.35
CA ASN A 382 21.61 -15.63 11.55
C ASN A 382 22.15 -17.00 11.97
N ASP A 383 22.40 -17.86 10.99
CA ASP A 383 22.73 -19.28 11.14
C ASP A 383 24.23 -19.60 11.07
N LEU A 384 25.09 -18.57 11.18
CA LEU A 384 26.54 -18.73 11.22
C LEU A 384 27.00 -19.88 12.17
N PRO A 385 26.44 -20.08 13.38
CA PRO A 385 26.81 -21.21 14.23
C PRO A 385 26.60 -22.57 13.56
N TRP A 386 25.46 -22.79 12.89
CA TRP A 386 25.20 -24.03 12.15
C TRP A 386 26.14 -24.19 10.95
N ALA A 387 26.45 -23.10 10.24
CA ALA A 387 27.43 -23.12 9.15
C ALA A 387 28.83 -23.51 9.64
N ILE A 388 29.27 -23.00 10.80
CA ILE A 388 30.56 -23.38 11.40
C ILE A 388 30.54 -24.83 11.89
N ARG A 389 29.45 -25.28 12.51
CA ARG A 389 29.28 -26.69 12.92
C ARG A 389 29.47 -27.64 11.74
N THR A 390 28.78 -27.36 10.64
CA THR A 390 28.74 -28.24 9.47
C THR A 390 29.99 -28.13 8.60
N ASN A 391 30.48 -26.92 8.33
CA ASN A 391 31.60 -26.69 7.41
C ASN A 391 32.97 -26.78 8.10
N ALA A 392 33.03 -26.60 9.42
CA ALA A 392 34.28 -26.51 10.17
C ALA A 392 34.32 -27.40 11.43
N SER A 393 33.36 -28.32 11.60
CA SER A 393 33.28 -29.19 12.79
C SER A 393 33.34 -28.39 14.10
N SER A 394 32.59 -27.28 14.16
CA SER A 394 32.51 -26.39 15.34
C SER A 394 33.86 -25.77 15.73
N SER A 395 34.74 -25.49 14.76
CA SER A 395 36.10 -24.98 15.03
C SER A 395 36.40 -23.64 14.35
N PHE A 396 36.51 -22.59 15.15
CA PHE A 396 37.00 -21.28 14.70
C PHE A 396 38.48 -21.26 14.28
N ALA A 397 39.24 -22.32 14.59
CA ALA A 397 40.60 -22.48 14.07
C ALA A 397 40.62 -22.98 12.62
N LYS A 398 39.58 -23.73 12.21
CA LYS A 398 39.40 -24.19 10.83
C LYS A 398 38.67 -23.15 9.98
N LEU A 399 37.79 -22.36 10.58
CA LEU A 399 37.05 -21.27 9.93
C LEU A 399 37.13 -20.02 10.79
N ASP A 400 38.05 -19.13 10.45
CA ASP A 400 38.31 -17.90 11.18
C ASP A 400 37.52 -16.72 10.61
N ILE A 401 36.40 -16.36 11.24
CA ILE A 401 35.53 -15.26 10.80
C ILE A 401 36.14 -13.86 10.97
N SER A 402 37.35 -13.73 11.51
CA SER A 402 38.12 -12.48 11.43
C SER A 402 38.72 -12.24 10.05
N GLN A 403 38.82 -13.31 9.23
CA GLN A 403 39.24 -13.26 7.84
C GLN A 403 38.01 -13.29 6.92
N PRO A 404 38.14 -12.78 5.67
CA PRO A 404 37.05 -12.84 4.70
C PRO A 404 36.55 -14.27 4.47
N GLN A 405 35.23 -14.45 4.50
CA GLN A 405 34.58 -15.75 4.31
C GLN A 405 33.76 -15.77 3.01
N PRO A 406 34.35 -16.01 1.82
CA PRO A 406 33.64 -15.87 0.54
C PRO A 406 32.53 -16.91 0.31
N THR A 407 32.50 -17.98 1.09
CA THR A 407 31.46 -19.03 1.02
C THR A 407 30.38 -18.85 2.08
N LEU A 408 30.50 -17.86 2.95
CA LEU A 408 29.52 -17.50 3.97
C LEU A 408 28.98 -16.10 3.71
N ASN A 409 27.81 -15.81 4.28
CA ASN A 409 27.24 -14.48 4.30
C ASN A 409 27.82 -13.62 5.43
N THR A 410 28.51 -14.23 6.40
CA THR A 410 28.94 -13.53 7.61
C THR A 410 30.44 -13.64 7.85
N ASP A 411 31.09 -12.48 8.05
CA ASP A 411 32.39 -12.34 8.71
C ASP A 411 32.48 -10.99 9.43
N ILE A 412 33.50 -10.81 10.29
CA ILE A 412 33.62 -9.63 11.16
C ILE A 412 33.75 -8.33 10.36
N ALA A 413 34.48 -8.35 9.24
CA ALA A 413 34.67 -7.15 8.43
C ALA A 413 33.35 -6.70 7.80
N ARG A 414 32.59 -7.64 7.24
CA ARG A 414 31.28 -7.37 6.65
C ARG A 414 30.24 -6.97 7.70
N LEU A 415 30.22 -7.59 8.88
CA LEU A 415 29.34 -7.18 9.99
C LEU A 415 29.57 -5.71 10.38
N ARG A 416 30.83 -5.29 10.48
CA ARG A 416 31.19 -3.89 10.77
C ARG A 416 30.79 -2.95 9.63
N GLN A 417 30.99 -3.36 8.38
CA GLN A 417 30.60 -2.59 7.20
C GLN A 417 29.08 -2.39 7.13
N GLY A 418 28.30 -3.42 7.47
CA GLY A 418 26.85 -3.37 7.54
C GLY A 418 26.29 -2.68 8.78
N ASN A 419 27.16 -2.19 9.67
CA ASN A 419 26.79 -1.57 10.95
C ASN A 419 25.87 -2.46 11.81
N ALA A 420 26.12 -3.77 11.81
CA ALA A 420 25.48 -4.71 12.73
C ALA A 420 25.91 -4.35 14.17
N GLY A 421 24.93 -4.04 15.02
CA GLY A 421 25.16 -3.68 16.42
C GLY A 421 24.60 -4.68 17.41
N ALA A 422 23.63 -5.49 16.98
CA ALA A 422 23.13 -6.63 17.74
C ALA A 422 22.74 -7.77 16.80
N GLN A 423 22.89 -9.01 17.25
CA GLN A 423 22.56 -10.20 16.48
C GLN A 423 21.99 -11.27 17.42
N PHE A 424 20.83 -11.81 17.05
CA PHE A 424 20.43 -13.13 17.53
C PHE A 424 21.13 -14.19 16.69
N TRP A 425 22.00 -14.97 17.33
CA TRP A 425 22.63 -16.14 16.74
C TRP A 425 21.73 -17.35 16.92
N SER A 426 21.32 -17.95 15.80
CA SER A 426 20.48 -19.15 15.84
C SER A 426 21.30 -20.33 16.37
N VAL A 427 20.76 -21.01 17.38
CA VAL A 427 21.24 -22.33 17.84
C VAL A 427 20.37 -23.43 17.27
N TYR A 428 20.05 -23.28 15.98
CA TYR A 428 19.29 -24.25 15.19
C TYR A 428 19.84 -25.67 15.28
N VAL A 429 18.92 -26.63 15.35
CA VAL A 429 19.18 -28.04 15.13
C VAL A 429 18.06 -28.65 14.27
N PRO A 430 18.36 -29.60 13.36
CA PRO A 430 17.36 -30.18 12.48
C PRO A 430 16.20 -30.83 13.24
N ALA A 431 14.97 -30.71 12.71
CA ALA A 431 13.78 -31.26 13.34
C ALA A 431 13.87 -32.79 13.54
N GLU A 432 14.62 -33.50 12.69
CA GLU A 432 14.84 -34.95 12.78
C GLU A 432 15.62 -35.38 14.04
N THR A 433 16.28 -34.45 14.73
CA THR A 433 16.94 -34.73 16.01
C THR A 433 15.96 -35.12 17.11
N SER A 434 14.71 -34.66 17.03
CA SER A 434 13.61 -35.10 17.92
C SER A 434 13.38 -36.60 17.83
N LYS A 435 13.33 -37.14 16.60
CA LYS A 435 13.13 -38.57 16.30
C LYS A 435 14.31 -39.42 16.78
N ARG A 436 15.50 -38.82 16.92
CA ARG A 436 16.72 -39.46 17.44
C ARG A 436 16.89 -39.32 18.94
N GLY A 437 16.10 -38.47 19.61
CA GLY A 437 16.22 -38.18 21.04
C GLY A 437 17.53 -37.49 21.42
N ASN A 438 18.04 -36.60 20.56
CA ASN A 438 19.28 -35.88 20.82
C ASN A 438 19.20 -34.38 20.47
N ALA A 439 17.99 -33.82 20.44
CA ALA A 439 17.76 -32.41 20.10
C ALA A 439 18.36 -31.48 21.15
N LEU A 440 18.16 -31.79 22.43
CA LEU A 440 18.70 -30.99 23.53
C LEU A 440 20.23 -30.98 23.51
N LEU A 441 20.87 -32.14 23.38
CA LEU A 441 22.33 -32.24 23.35
C LEU A 441 22.94 -31.36 22.24
N GLN A 442 22.40 -31.44 21.02
CA GLN A 442 22.92 -30.63 19.92
C GLN A 442 22.64 -29.13 20.11
N THR A 443 21.52 -28.77 20.74
CA THR A 443 21.21 -27.37 21.08
C THR A 443 22.23 -26.84 22.09
N LEU A 444 22.60 -27.63 23.10
CA LEU A 444 23.64 -27.27 24.07
C LEU A 444 25.00 -27.07 23.39
N GLU A 445 25.40 -27.95 22.48
CA GLU A 445 26.63 -27.81 21.70
C GLU A 445 26.63 -26.54 20.84
N GLN A 446 25.49 -26.15 20.27
CA GLN A 446 25.35 -24.90 19.50
C GLN A 446 25.46 -23.66 20.41
N ILE A 447 24.86 -23.70 21.62
CA ILE A 447 25.01 -22.64 22.62
C ILE A 447 26.48 -22.47 23.02
N GLU A 448 27.18 -23.58 23.30
CA GLU A 448 28.61 -23.57 23.63
C GLU A 448 29.44 -23.03 22.46
N LEU A 449 29.09 -23.34 21.21
CA LEU A 449 29.76 -22.79 20.04
C LEU A 449 29.61 -21.27 19.93
N VAL A 450 28.41 -20.73 20.18
CA VAL A 450 28.18 -19.28 20.21
C VAL A 450 28.97 -18.62 21.34
N GLN A 451 29.04 -19.24 22.52
CA GLN A 451 29.86 -18.77 23.64
C GLN A 451 31.36 -18.77 23.28
N ALA A 452 31.86 -19.86 22.70
CA ALA A 452 33.24 -19.98 22.23
C ALA A 452 33.59 -18.92 21.15
N MET A 453 32.63 -18.53 20.31
CA MET A 453 32.80 -17.44 19.35
C MET A 453 33.10 -16.11 20.07
N MET A 454 32.33 -15.80 21.10
CA MET A 454 32.48 -14.56 21.87
C MET A 454 33.80 -14.54 22.65
N GLU A 455 34.22 -15.68 23.20
CA GLU A 455 35.53 -15.84 23.84
C GLU A 455 36.69 -15.72 22.85
N ARG A 456 36.51 -16.21 21.62
CA ARG A 456 37.53 -16.16 20.57
C ARG A 456 37.74 -14.75 20.03
N TYR A 457 36.67 -13.95 19.94
CA TYR A 457 36.69 -12.60 19.36
C TYR A 457 36.12 -11.54 20.31
N PRO A 458 36.70 -11.35 21.52
CA PRO A 458 36.13 -10.50 22.58
C PRO A 458 36.18 -8.99 22.27
N GLU A 459 37.04 -8.59 21.31
CA GLU A 459 37.12 -7.23 20.79
C GLU A 459 35.99 -6.89 19.80
N THR A 460 35.23 -7.90 19.37
CA THR A 460 34.13 -7.74 18.41
C THR A 460 32.79 -8.09 19.02
N PHE A 461 32.68 -9.22 19.73
CA PHE A 461 31.42 -9.72 20.26
C PHE A 461 31.41 -9.67 21.78
N GLU A 462 30.23 -9.40 22.33
CA GLU A 462 29.99 -9.53 23.76
C GLU A 462 28.57 -10.04 24.00
N PHE A 463 28.41 -10.92 24.98
CA PHE A 463 27.14 -11.55 25.27
C PHE A 463 26.17 -10.57 25.92
N ALA A 464 24.92 -10.53 25.45
CA ALA A 464 23.87 -9.65 25.97
C ALA A 464 22.65 -10.47 26.43
N ARG A 465 22.07 -10.12 27.59
CA ARG A 465 20.80 -10.70 28.07
C ARG A 465 19.65 -9.72 28.08
N THR A 466 19.96 -8.44 28.20
CA THR A 466 18.99 -7.37 28.35
C THR A 466 19.19 -6.28 27.32
N VAL A 467 18.20 -5.41 27.16
CA VAL A 467 18.36 -4.21 26.32
C VAL A 467 19.44 -3.27 26.85
N ASP A 468 19.59 -3.17 28.18
CA ASP A 468 20.66 -2.38 28.79
C ASP A 468 22.06 -2.94 28.44
N ASP A 469 22.21 -4.26 28.35
CA ASP A 469 23.45 -4.88 27.85
C ASP A 469 23.71 -4.50 26.39
N ILE A 470 22.69 -4.59 25.53
CA ILE A 470 22.83 -4.26 24.11
C ILE A 470 23.32 -2.82 23.95
N GLU A 471 22.69 -1.87 24.64
CA GLU A 471 23.04 -0.45 24.57
C GLU A 471 24.46 -0.20 25.07
N ARG A 472 24.85 -0.83 26.19
CA ARG A 472 26.19 -0.74 26.76
C ARG A 472 27.25 -1.33 25.81
N ILE A 473 27.02 -2.52 25.26
CA ILE A 473 27.94 -3.21 24.34
C ILE A 473 28.11 -2.40 23.06
N ARG A 474 27.00 -1.88 22.53
CA ARG A 474 27.03 -1.02 21.34
C ARG A 474 27.81 0.26 21.59
N ALA A 475 27.63 0.90 22.74
CA ALA A 475 28.39 2.09 23.12
C ALA A 475 29.90 1.82 23.23
N ALA A 476 30.29 0.58 23.54
CA ALA A 476 31.68 0.12 23.55
C ALA A 476 32.23 -0.23 22.14
N GLY A 477 31.44 -0.06 21.08
CA GLY A 477 31.85 -0.34 19.70
C GLY A 477 31.86 -1.82 19.31
N LYS A 478 31.24 -2.67 20.14
CA LYS A 478 31.11 -4.12 19.91
C LYS A 478 29.72 -4.47 19.38
N ILE A 479 29.56 -5.72 18.97
CA ILE A 479 28.30 -6.33 18.54
C ILE A 479 27.72 -7.10 19.72
N ALA A 480 26.50 -6.73 20.13
CA ALA A 480 25.76 -7.45 21.16
C ALA A 480 25.26 -8.78 20.61
N SER A 481 25.73 -9.88 21.20
CA SER A 481 25.44 -11.24 20.76
C SER A 481 24.45 -11.90 21.70
N LEU A 482 23.32 -12.32 21.14
CA LEU A 482 22.23 -13.01 21.85
C LEU A 482 22.01 -14.39 21.23
N ILE A 483 21.32 -15.27 21.95
CA ILE A 483 21.07 -16.66 21.53
C ILE A 483 19.59 -16.86 21.26
N GLY A 484 19.26 -17.45 20.12
CA GLY A 484 17.90 -17.81 19.72
C GLY A 484 17.75 -19.30 19.46
N VAL A 485 16.86 -19.98 20.18
CA VAL A 485 16.60 -21.41 19.96
C VAL A 485 15.59 -21.58 18.83
N GLU A 486 15.96 -22.23 17.74
CA GLU A 486 15.08 -22.42 16.60
C GLU A 486 14.43 -23.81 16.60
N GLY A 487 13.25 -23.88 17.21
CA GLY A 487 12.38 -25.06 17.21
C GLY A 487 12.15 -25.62 18.61
N GLY A 488 10.88 -25.82 18.94
CA GLY A 488 10.44 -26.35 20.23
C GLY A 488 10.84 -27.79 20.50
N HIS A 489 11.32 -28.55 19.50
CA HIS A 489 11.86 -29.89 19.75
C HIS A 489 13.10 -29.87 20.64
N SER A 490 13.84 -28.75 20.71
CA SER A 490 15.01 -28.58 21.56
C SER A 490 14.72 -28.69 23.06
N ILE A 491 13.47 -28.51 23.50
CA ILE A 491 13.10 -28.68 24.92
C ILE A 491 12.66 -30.10 25.27
N GLU A 492 12.53 -30.99 24.27
CA GLU A 492 12.13 -32.39 24.46
C GLU A 492 10.89 -32.54 25.36
N ASN A 493 9.87 -31.72 25.11
CA ASN A 493 8.60 -31.66 25.86
C ASN A 493 8.76 -31.37 27.37
N SER A 494 9.79 -30.58 27.76
CA SER A 494 10.08 -30.27 29.16
C SER A 494 10.19 -28.77 29.45
N LEU A 495 9.33 -28.28 30.36
CA LEU A 495 9.42 -26.93 30.93
C LEU A 495 10.72 -26.69 31.69
N GLU A 496 11.30 -27.74 32.30
CA GLU A 496 12.59 -27.62 32.99
C GLU A 496 13.73 -27.40 32.00
N THR A 497 13.68 -28.08 30.85
CA THR A 497 14.65 -27.88 29.78
C THR A 497 14.52 -26.46 29.21
N LEU A 498 13.30 -25.95 29.02
CA LEU A 498 13.07 -24.56 28.62
C LEU A 498 13.73 -23.56 29.59
N ARG A 499 13.51 -23.74 30.90
CA ARG A 499 14.16 -22.92 31.94
C ARG A 499 15.68 -23.03 31.86
N ARG A 500 16.21 -24.23 31.65
CA ARG A 500 17.66 -24.45 31.56
C ARG A 500 18.27 -23.76 30.35
N LEU A 501 17.63 -23.81 29.19
CA LEU A 501 18.08 -23.09 27.99
C LEU A 501 18.06 -21.57 28.23
N HIS A 502 17.04 -21.04 28.91
CA HIS A 502 17.00 -19.64 29.32
C HIS A 502 18.17 -19.27 30.26
N GLU A 503 18.46 -20.08 31.28
CA GLU A 503 19.61 -19.88 32.18
C GLU A 503 20.95 -19.84 31.43
N LEU A 504 21.08 -20.64 30.38
CA LEU A 504 22.25 -20.68 29.49
C LEU A 504 22.33 -19.49 28.52
N GLY A 505 21.29 -18.66 28.47
CA GLY A 505 21.29 -17.40 27.74
C GLY A 505 20.36 -17.33 26.53
N ALA A 506 19.53 -18.34 26.29
CA ALA A 506 18.54 -18.29 25.22
C ALA A 506 17.52 -17.17 25.49
N ALA A 507 17.44 -16.20 24.59
CA ALA A 507 16.59 -15.01 24.69
C ALA A 507 15.25 -15.17 23.97
N TYR A 508 15.19 -16.05 22.96
CA TYR A 508 13.92 -16.46 22.33
C TYR A 508 13.91 -17.96 22.06
N MET A 509 12.70 -18.51 21.85
CA MET A 509 12.52 -19.82 21.22
C MET A 509 11.44 -19.77 20.14
N THR A 510 11.76 -20.28 18.95
CA THR A 510 10.80 -20.53 17.87
C THR A 510 9.99 -21.77 18.21
N LEU A 511 8.66 -21.70 18.22
CA LEU A 511 7.84 -22.79 18.75
C LEU A 511 7.91 -24.07 17.91
N THR A 512 8.10 -23.96 16.60
CA THR A 512 8.38 -25.07 15.69
C THR A 512 9.52 -24.71 14.74
N HIS A 513 10.07 -25.71 14.06
CA HIS A 513 10.80 -25.52 12.81
C HIS A 513 9.92 -26.11 11.69
N SER A 514 10.46 -26.96 10.81
CA SER A 514 9.71 -27.58 9.71
C SER A 514 8.63 -28.58 10.13
N ASP A 515 8.78 -29.31 11.24
CA ASP A 515 7.89 -30.42 11.63
C ASP A 515 6.85 -29.99 12.69
N THR A 516 5.64 -30.56 12.62
CA THR A 516 4.60 -30.42 13.65
C THR A 516 4.94 -31.26 14.89
N LEU A 517 5.00 -30.60 16.05
CA LEU A 517 5.36 -31.19 17.35
C LEU A 517 4.15 -31.77 18.09
N ASP A 518 4.38 -32.33 19.27
CA ASP A 518 3.31 -32.84 20.15
C ASP A 518 2.45 -31.73 20.77
N TRP A 519 2.83 -30.45 20.59
CA TRP A 519 2.17 -29.33 21.23
C TRP A 519 2.04 -28.05 20.39
N ALA A 520 2.59 -28.03 19.17
CA ALA A 520 2.47 -26.89 18.25
C ALA A 520 2.54 -27.36 16.79
N ASP A 521 1.65 -26.83 15.95
CA ASP A 521 1.61 -27.11 14.51
C ASP A 521 2.56 -26.20 13.71
N SER A 522 3.31 -26.79 12.79
CA SER A 522 4.20 -26.10 11.84
C SER A 522 3.43 -25.61 10.60
N ALA A 523 3.91 -24.55 9.95
CA ALA A 523 3.36 -24.08 8.68
C ALA A 523 3.64 -25.01 7.50
N THR A 524 4.61 -25.92 7.64
CA THR A 524 5.12 -26.75 6.53
C THR A 524 4.91 -28.25 6.75
N ASP A 525 4.08 -28.62 7.72
CA ASP A 525 3.72 -30.00 8.03
C ASP A 525 2.21 -30.13 8.27
N ASP A 526 1.71 -31.35 8.31
CA ASP A 526 0.29 -31.61 8.51
C ASP A 526 -0.12 -31.21 9.95
N PRO A 527 -1.30 -30.57 10.14
CA PRO A 527 -1.76 -30.12 11.44
C PRO A 527 -2.16 -31.30 12.33
N LYS A 528 -1.83 -31.24 13.63
CA LYS A 528 -2.25 -32.20 14.65
C LYS A 528 -3.19 -31.59 15.68
N HIS A 529 -3.01 -30.31 16.02
CA HIS A 529 -3.71 -29.67 17.14
C HIS A 529 -4.70 -28.60 16.70
N GLY A 530 -4.58 -28.11 15.47
CA GLY A 530 -5.27 -26.90 15.01
C GLY A 530 -4.68 -25.64 15.63
N GLY A 531 -3.35 -25.62 15.84
CA GLY A 531 -2.63 -24.54 16.52
C GLY A 531 -1.77 -25.04 17.67
N LEU A 532 -2.04 -24.54 18.89
CA LEU A 532 -1.37 -24.99 20.11
C LEU A 532 -2.21 -26.01 20.89
N SER A 533 -1.55 -27.02 21.45
CA SER A 533 -2.18 -27.87 22.49
C SER A 533 -2.22 -27.13 23.83
N ALA A 534 -2.92 -27.70 24.83
CA ALA A 534 -2.92 -27.14 26.19
C ALA A 534 -1.50 -27.01 26.79
N PHE A 535 -0.63 -28.00 26.52
CA PHE A 535 0.78 -27.93 26.92
C PHE A 535 1.54 -26.85 26.13
N GLY A 536 1.23 -26.65 24.85
CA GLY A 536 1.79 -25.56 24.06
C GLY A 536 1.45 -24.18 24.63
N GLU A 537 0.23 -24.01 25.13
CA GLU A 537 -0.13 -22.77 25.85
C GLU A 537 0.65 -22.61 27.17
N GLU A 538 0.96 -23.70 27.88
CA GLU A 538 1.80 -23.66 29.08
C GLU A 538 3.25 -23.27 28.75
N ILE A 539 3.81 -23.76 27.64
CA ILE A 539 5.12 -23.33 27.13
C ILE A 539 5.13 -21.81 26.92
N VAL A 540 4.14 -21.26 26.21
CA VAL A 540 4.02 -19.81 25.96
C VAL A 540 3.96 -19.01 27.26
N ARG A 541 3.18 -19.47 28.24
CA ARG A 541 3.08 -18.81 29.56
C ARG A 541 4.40 -18.85 30.33
N GLU A 542 5.11 -19.97 30.29
CA GLU A 542 6.42 -20.08 30.96
C GLU A 542 7.46 -19.19 30.29
N MET A 543 7.46 -19.09 28.96
CA MET A 543 8.33 -18.15 28.23
C MET A 543 8.07 -16.71 28.67
N ASN A 544 6.80 -16.29 28.79
CA ASN A 544 6.45 -14.96 29.31
C ASN A 544 6.94 -14.75 30.76
N ARG A 545 6.81 -15.77 31.62
CA ARG A 545 7.29 -15.69 33.03
C ARG A 545 8.81 -15.58 33.12
N LEU A 546 9.53 -16.22 32.20
CA LEU A 546 11.00 -16.17 32.13
C LEU A 546 11.51 -14.84 31.53
N GLY A 547 10.73 -14.19 30.67
CA GLY A 547 11.19 -13.10 29.82
C GLY A 547 11.84 -13.58 28.52
N MET A 548 11.67 -14.87 28.19
CA MET A 548 12.06 -15.43 26.91
C MET A 548 11.03 -15.05 25.84
N LEU A 549 11.47 -14.45 24.74
CA LEU A 549 10.59 -14.05 23.64
C LEU A 549 10.00 -15.28 22.94
N VAL A 550 8.70 -15.22 22.68
CA VAL A 550 7.98 -16.22 21.87
C VAL A 550 8.17 -15.86 20.41
N ASP A 551 8.84 -16.74 19.65
CA ASP A 551 9.03 -16.58 18.21
C ASP A 551 8.05 -17.46 17.41
N LEU A 552 7.35 -16.80 16.50
CA LEU A 552 6.30 -17.38 15.66
C LEU A 552 6.74 -17.56 14.19
N SER A 553 8.02 -17.41 13.89
CA SER A 553 8.55 -17.92 12.61
C SER A 553 8.31 -19.44 12.53
N HIS A 554 8.13 -19.97 11.31
CA HIS A 554 7.83 -21.38 11.00
C HIS A 554 6.46 -21.93 11.42
N VAL A 555 5.81 -21.38 12.43
CA VAL A 555 4.56 -21.96 12.96
C VAL A 555 3.36 -21.78 12.03
N SER A 556 2.35 -22.65 12.13
CA SER A 556 1.11 -22.52 11.34
C SER A 556 0.33 -21.24 11.68
N PRO A 557 -0.50 -20.70 10.77
CA PRO A 557 -1.34 -19.53 11.08
C PRO A 557 -2.25 -19.71 12.31
N ASP A 558 -2.70 -20.92 12.60
CA ASP A 558 -3.51 -21.21 13.79
C ASP A 558 -2.65 -21.17 15.05
N THR A 559 -1.42 -21.70 14.99
CA THR A 559 -0.43 -21.58 16.07
C THR A 559 -0.09 -20.10 16.33
N MET A 560 0.05 -19.28 15.28
CA MET A 560 0.28 -17.83 15.42
C MET A 560 -0.86 -17.18 16.23
N LYS A 561 -2.12 -17.48 15.87
CA LYS A 561 -3.32 -16.92 16.50
C LYS A 561 -3.44 -17.36 17.96
N ASP A 562 -3.18 -18.63 18.26
CA ASP A 562 -3.22 -19.15 19.62
C ASP A 562 -2.12 -18.54 20.50
N ALA A 563 -0.89 -18.46 20.01
CA ALA A 563 0.19 -17.82 20.76
C ALA A 563 -0.09 -16.34 21.03
N LEU A 564 -0.61 -15.60 20.04
CA LEU A 564 -1.02 -14.19 20.20
C LEU A 564 -2.19 -14.01 21.18
N ARG A 565 -3.08 -14.99 21.27
CA ARG A 565 -4.18 -15.02 22.25
C ARG A 565 -3.67 -15.30 23.67
N VAL A 566 -2.68 -16.18 23.82
CA VAL A 566 -2.17 -16.64 25.13
C VAL A 566 -1.10 -15.72 25.70
N SER A 567 -0.23 -15.17 24.86
CA SER A 567 0.95 -14.41 25.30
C SER A 567 0.57 -13.10 25.98
N LYS A 568 1.17 -12.86 27.15
CA LYS A 568 1.11 -11.59 27.88
C LYS A 568 2.21 -10.61 27.48
N ALA A 569 3.30 -11.12 26.92
CA ALA A 569 4.40 -10.32 26.40
C ALA A 569 4.27 -10.12 24.88
N PRO A 570 4.89 -9.07 24.32
CA PRO A 570 5.02 -8.95 22.89
C PRO A 570 5.77 -10.13 22.27
N ILE A 571 5.25 -10.65 21.16
CA ILE A 571 5.89 -11.74 20.41
C ILE A 571 6.85 -11.21 19.35
N ILE A 572 7.65 -12.10 18.79
CA ILE A 572 8.44 -11.83 17.60
C ILE A 572 8.10 -12.81 16.48
N PHE A 573 8.38 -12.39 15.25
CA PHE A 573 8.76 -13.30 14.17
C PHE A 573 10.21 -12.97 13.85
N SER A 574 11.15 -13.80 14.28
CA SER A 574 12.60 -13.58 14.10
C SER A 574 13.04 -13.49 12.64
N HIS A 575 12.35 -14.19 11.73
CA HIS A 575 12.60 -14.16 10.28
C HIS A 575 11.36 -14.65 9.51
N SER A 576 10.39 -13.75 9.26
CA SER A 576 9.21 -14.04 8.43
C SER A 576 8.79 -12.80 7.63
N SER A 577 8.18 -13.00 6.47
CA SER A 577 7.77 -11.91 5.56
C SER A 577 6.24 -11.85 5.41
N ALA A 578 5.70 -10.92 4.61
CA ALA A 578 4.25 -10.75 4.44
C ALA A 578 3.62 -11.67 3.38
N ARG A 579 2.56 -12.40 3.74
CA ARG A 579 1.94 -13.42 2.86
C ARG A 579 1.17 -12.82 1.68
N SER A 580 0.57 -11.65 1.87
CA SER A 580 -0.14 -10.93 0.79
C SER A 580 0.81 -10.36 -0.28
N VAL A 581 2.11 -10.31 -0.03
CA VAL A 581 3.12 -9.89 -1.01
C VAL A 581 3.65 -11.11 -1.78
N ALA A 582 3.98 -12.18 -1.06
CA ALA A 582 4.38 -13.46 -1.65
C ALA A 582 3.70 -14.61 -0.89
N ASP A 583 2.81 -15.34 -1.57
CA ASP A 583 1.98 -16.36 -0.92
C ASP A 583 2.79 -17.63 -0.64
N HIS A 584 3.26 -17.75 0.59
CA HIS A 584 3.94 -18.93 1.12
C HIS A 584 3.54 -19.15 2.59
N PRO A 585 3.36 -20.41 3.06
CA PRO A 585 2.98 -20.69 4.44
C PRO A 585 3.94 -20.12 5.50
N ARG A 586 5.22 -19.96 5.18
CA ARG A 586 6.22 -19.29 6.06
C ARG A 586 5.98 -17.80 6.24
N ASN A 587 5.15 -17.16 5.43
CA ASN A 587 4.86 -15.74 5.53
C ASN A 587 3.61 -15.46 6.37
N VAL A 588 3.59 -14.30 7.02
CA VAL A 588 2.56 -13.88 7.99
C VAL A 588 1.33 -13.35 7.24
N PRO A 589 0.13 -13.93 7.47
CA PRO A 589 -1.14 -13.42 6.93
C PRO A 589 -1.55 -12.05 7.51
N ASP A 590 -2.33 -11.26 6.77
CA ASP A 590 -2.72 -9.91 7.18
C ASP A 590 -3.58 -9.86 8.46
N ASP A 591 -4.44 -10.86 8.68
CA ASP A 591 -5.20 -10.98 9.92
C ASP A 591 -4.29 -11.22 11.14
N VAL A 592 -3.19 -11.97 10.95
CA VAL A 592 -2.15 -12.14 11.97
C VAL A 592 -1.32 -10.87 12.16
N LEU A 593 -0.97 -10.14 11.09
CA LEU A 593 -0.27 -8.85 11.20
C LEU A 593 -1.07 -7.84 12.05
N LEU A 594 -2.40 -7.80 11.92
CA LEU A 594 -3.28 -6.97 12.74
C LEU A 594 -3.28 -7.42 14.22
N LEU A 595 -3.19 -8.73 14.49
CA LEU A 595 -3.07 -9.26 15.85
C LEU A 595 -1.69 -8.95 16.46
N THR A 596 -0.61 -9.03 15.69
CA THR A 596 0.75 -8.63 16.11
C THR A 596 0.79 -7.18 16.53
N LYS A 597 0.12 -6.29 15.77
CA LYS A 597 -0.06 -4.88 16.16
C LYS A 597 -0.72 -4.75 17.53
N LYS A 598 -1.82 -5.48 17.76
CA LYS A 598 -2.57 -5.45 19.03
C LYS A 598 -1.74 -5.97 20.21
N ASN A 599 -0.93 -7.00 19.98
CA ASN A 599 -0.04 -7.58 20.99
C ASN A 599 1.19 -6.69 21.29
N GLY A 600 1.60 -5.83 20.36
CA GLY A 600 2.80 -4.99 20.51
C GLY A 600 4.07 -5.62 19.91
N GLY A 601 3.95 -6.78 19.28
CA GLY A 601 5.06 -7.56 18.72
C GLY A 601 5.70 -6.96 17.47
N VAL A 602 6.67 -7.68 16.90
CA VAL A 602 7.42 -7.26 15.71
C VAL A 602 7.61 -8.41 14.71
N VAL A 603 7.48 -8.13 13.42
CA VAL A 603 7.82 -9.05 12.33
C VAL A 603 9.15 -8.64 11.73
N MET A 604 10.18 -9.48 11.89
CA MET A 604 11.53 -9.23 11.37
C MET A 604 11.66 -9.89 10.00
N VAL A 605 11.80 -9.06 8.95
CA VAL A 605 11.62 -9.49 7.55
C VAL A 605 12.77 -10.39 7.09
N ASN A 606 12.40 -11.56 6.56
CA ASN A 606 13.30 -12.59 6.02
C ASN A 606 13.81 -12.24 4.62
N PHE A 607 15.03 -12.68 4.27
CA PHE A 607 15.64 -12.39 2.96
C PHE A 607 15.65 -13.58 1.99
N PHE A 608 15.18 -14.77 2.37
CA PHE A 608 15.16 -15.91 1.47
C PHE A 608 14.30 -15.63 0.24
N SER A 609 14.90 -15.68 -0.96
CA SER A 609 14.16 -15.42 -2.21
C SER A 609 12.98 -16.36 -2.41
N GLY A 610 13.09 -17.59 -1.88
CA GLY A 610 12.01 -18.56 -1.87
C GLY A 610 10.83 -18.21 -0.97
N PHE A 611 10.91 -17.14 -0.17
CA PHE A 611 9.79 -16.60 0.61
C PHE A 611 9.43 -15.17 0.22
N VAL A 612 10.36 -14.37 -0.33
CA VAL A 612 10.09 -12.96 -0.64
C VAL A 612 9.74 -12.64 -2.09
N GLU A 613 10.26 -13.42 -3.04
CA GLU A 613 9.96 -13.19 -4.45
C GLU A 613 8.71 -13.99 -4.83
N PRO A 614 7.62 -13.38 -5.31
CA PRO A 614 6.32 -14.06 -5.45
C PRO A 614 6.32 -15.34 -6.28
N GLU A 615 7.08 -15.39 -7.38
CA GLU A 615 7.17 -16.59 -8.21
C GLU A 615 7.95 -17.70 -7.52
N SER A 616 9.06 -17.35 -6.88
CA SER A 616 9.90 -18.26 -6.10
C SER A 616 9.18 -18.78 -4.86
N ALA A 617 8.39 -17.94 -4.20
CA ALA A 617 7.50 -18.31 -3.11
C ALA A 617 6.48 -19.37 -3.53
N ARG A 618 5.82 -19.17 -4.67
CA ARG A 618 4.92 -20.18 -5.23
C ARG A 618 5.64 -21.49 -5.53
N ARG A 619 6.81 -21.44 -6.20
CA ARG A 619 7.63 -22.65 -6.48
C ARG A 619 8.08 -23.34 -5.19
N MET A 620 8.41 -22.59 -4.16
CA MET A 620 8.83 -23.11 -2.86
C MET A 620 7.66 -23.78 -2.13
N ALA A 621 6.46 -23.21 -2.18
CA ALA A 621 5.25 -23.83 -1.64
C ALA A 621 4.94 -25.17 -2.34
N GLU A 622 5.06 -25.20 -3.67
CA GLU A 622 4.91 -26.43 -4.48
C GLU A 622 5.96 -27.51 -4.13
N MET A 623 7.14 -27.12 -3.62
CA MET A 623 8.21 -28.06 -3.24
C MET A 623 7.77 -29.02 -2.14
N PHE A 624 6.95 -28.60 -1.18
CA PHE A 624 6.52 -29.47 -0.08
C PHE A 624 5.61 -30.59 -0.59
N ASP A 625 4.60 -30.23 -1.40
CA ASP A 625 3.71 -31.21 -2.04
C ASP A 625 4.46 -32.10 -3.03
N ALA A 626 5.40 -31.55 -3.79
CA ALA A 626 6.26 -32.33 -4.66
C ALA A 626 7.13 -33.30 -3.87
N SER A 627 7.72 -32.86 -2.74
CA SER A 627 8.56 -33.71 -1.89
C SER A 627 7.76 -34.87 -1.31
N ARG A 628 6.51 -34.63 -0.85
CA ARG A 628 5.62 -35.71 -0.38
C ARG A 628 5.34 -36.74 -1.47
N LYS A 629 4.93 -36.29 -2.66
CA LYS A 629 4.65 -37.17 -3.81
C LYS A 629 5.89 -37.97 -4.25
N LEU A 630 7.05 -37.31 -4.29
CA LEU A 630 8.32 -37.96 -4.59
C LEU A 630 8.68 -38.99 -3.52
N ARG A 631 8.42 -38.71 -2.24
CA ARG A 631 8.68 -39.66 -1.16
C ARG A 631 7.80 -40.90 -1.25
N GLU A 632 6.54 -40.75 -1.62
CA GLU A 632 5.62 -41.87 -1.88
C GLU A 632 6.08 -42.71 -3.08
N GLN A 633 6.57 -42.05 -4.14
CA GLN A 633 7.02 -42.70 -5.37
C GLN A 633 8.38 -43.41 -5.21
N TYR A 634 9.27 -42.83 -4.42
CA TYR A 634 10.63 -43.30 -4.20
C TYR A 634 10.85 -43.56 -2.70
N PRO A 635 10.46 -44.75 -2.18
CA PRO A 635 10.58 -45.07 -0.76
C PRO A 635 12.05 -45.22 -0.32
N GLU A 636 12.94 -45.62 -1.24
CA GLU A 636 14.38 -45.69 -0.99
C GLU A 636 15.02 -44.30 -0.96
N GLU A 637 15.82 -44.03 0.07
CA GLU A 637 16.35 -42.69 0.34
C GLU A 637 17.22 -42.14 -0.80
N GLU A 638 18.06 -42.97 -1.40
CA GLU A 638 18.95 -42.54 -2.48
C GLU A 638 18.17 -42.11 -3.73
N ASP A 639 17.14 -42.87 -4.10
CA ASP A 639 16.29 -42.57 -5.26
C ASP A 639 15.39 -41.35 -5.00
N TYR A 640 14.88 -41.21 -3.76
CA TYR A 640 14.17 -40.01 -3.33
C TYR A 640 15.02 -38.76 -3.47
N GLN A 641 16.25 -38.78 -2.97
CA GLN A 641 17.15 -37.63 -3.06
C GLN A 641 17.53 -37.30 -4.51
N LYS A 642 17.77 -38.31 -5.36
CA LYS A 642 18.00 -38.11 -6.80
C LYS A 642 16.79 -37.47 -7.48
N ALA A 643 15.59 -37.98 -7.23
CA ALA A 643 14.36 -37.45 -7.83
C ALA A 643 14.06 -36.02 -7.34
N ARG A 644 14.26 -35.75 -6.05
CA ARG A 644 14.14 -34.43 -5.45
C ARG A 644 15.15 -33.44 -6.01
N ALA A 645 16.40 -33.85 -6.19
CA ALA A 645 17.43 -33.02 -6.83
C ALA A 645 17.05 -32.69 -8.29
N ALA A 646 16.58 -33.68 -9.05
CA ALA A 646 16.12 -33.47 -10.42
C ALA A 646 14.89 -32.53 -10.49
N TRP A 647 13.98 -32.62 -9.53
CA TRP A 647 12.84 -31.69 -9.43
C TRP A 647 13.29 -30.27 -9.13
N ARG A 648 14.24 -30.08 -8.20
CA ARG A 648 14.81 -28.76 -7.86
C ARG A 648 15.52 -28.11 -9.05
N LEU A 649 16.27 -28.88 -9.83
CA LEU A 649 16.91 -28.41 -11.07
C LEU A 649 15.91 -27.87 -12.10
N LYS A 650 14.69 -28.45 -12.16
CA LYS A 650 13.62 -28.00 -13.05
C LYS A 650 12.81 -26.84 -12.49
N ASN A 651 12.88 -26.61 -11.18
CA ASN A 651 12.12 -25.59 -10.46
C ASN A 651 13.08 -24.73 -9.60
N PRO A 652 14.03 -24.01 -10.22
CA PRO A 652 14.98 -23.21 -9.46
C PRO A 652 14.26 -22.08 -8.72
N ILE A 653 14.72 -21.80 -7.49
CA ILE A 653 14.43 -20.55 -6.80
C ILE A 653 15.17 -19.44 -7.56
N LEU A 654 14.45 -18.43 -8.03
CA LEU A 654 15.05 -17.30 -8.71
C LEU A 654 15.52 -16.28 -7.66
N PRO A 655 16.60 -15.53 -7.91
CA PRO A 655 16.96 -14.43 -7.02
C PRO A 655 15.85 -13.37 -7.04
N GLY A 656 15.40 -12.97 -5.86
CA GLY A 656 14.69 -11.71 -5.70
C GLY A 656 15.64 -10.52 -5.81
N THR A 657 15.15 -9.34 -5.48
CA THR A 657 15.94 -8.10 -5.36
C THR A 657 15.74 -7.48 -3.99
N ILE A 658 16.61 -6.56 -3.58
CA ILE A 658 16.40 -5.74 -2.37
C ILE A 658 15.01 -5.07 -2.33
N HIS A 659 14.42 -4.74 -3.48
CA HIS A 659 13.09 -4.15 -3.52
C HIS A 659 11.99 -5.13 -3.12
N ASP A 660 12.14 -6.44 -3.33
CA ASP A 660 11.18 -7.44 -2.85
C ASP A 660 11.14 -7.45 -1.32
N VAL A 661 12.31 -7.45 -0.68
CA VAL A 661 12.41 -7.35 0.79
C VAL A 661 11.74 -6.08 1.30
N VAL A 662 11.99 -4.93 0.65
CA VAL A 662 11.37 -3.67 1.08
C VAL A 662 9.88 -3.58 0.71
N ASP A 663 9.39 -4.32 -0.29
CA ASP A 663 7.95 -4.46 -0.55
C ASP A 663 7.24 -5.17 0.60
N HIS A 664 7.88 -6.17 1.22
CA HIS A 664 7.37 -6.77 2.46
C HIS A 664 7.38 -5.79 3.63
N ILE A 665 8.45 -5.00 3.80
CA ILE A 665 8.50 -3.94 4.83
C ILE A 665 7.34 -2.95 4.61
N ASP A 666 7.18 -2.41 3.40
CA ASP A 666 6.08 -1.48 3.04
C ASP A 666 4.71 -2.07 3.38
N HIS A 667 4.50 -3.35 3.07
CA HIS A 667 3.24 -4.02 3.36
C HIS A 667 2.98 -4.20 4.86
N ILE A 668 3.99 -4.64 5.63
CA ILE A 668 3.85 -4.81 7.09
C ILE A 668 3.63 -3.43 7.75
N VAL A 669 4.35 -2.40 7.34
CA VAL A 669 4.15 -1.03 7.82
C VAL A 669 2.74 -0.55 7.51
N ARG A 670 2.20 -0.89 6.33
CA ARG A 670 0.83 -0.54 5.94
C ARG A 670 -0.23 -1.24 6.80
N VAL A 671 -0.05 -2.53 7.12
CA VAL A 671 -1.06 -3.34 7.84
C VAL A 671 -0.91 -3.22 9.36
N ALA A 672 0.29 -3.46 9.88
CA ALA A 672 0.57 -3.48 11.31
C ALA A 672 1.03 -2.10 11.83
N GLY A 673 1.68 -1.28 11.01
CA GLY A 673 2.24 0.02 11.41
C GLY A 673 3.77 -0.01 11.52
N ILE A 674 4.40 1.17 11.47
CA ILE A 674 5.87 1.33 11.49
C ILE A 674 6.56 0.74 12.73
N ASP A 675 5.82 0.62 13.82
CA ASP A 675 6.31 0.12 15.10
C ASP A 675 6.40 -1.43 15.16
N HIS A 676 6.01 -2.16 14.11
CA HIS A 676 5.83 -3.62 14.14
C HIS A 676 6.63 -4.38 13.07
N VAL A 677 7.68 -3.76 12.53
CA VAL A 677 8.56 -4.35 11.52
C VAL A 677 10.03 -4.26 11.93
N GLY A 678 10.83 -5.27 11.59
CA GLY A 678 12.28 -5.34 11.83
C GLY A 678 13.02 -6.06 10.70
N ILE A 679 14.28 -6.43 10.93
CA ILE A 679 15.14 -7.14 9.97
C ILE A 679 15.55 -8.49 10.55
N GLY A 680 15.31 -9.59 9.84
CA GLY A 680 15.69 -10.94 10.26
C GLY A 680 16.22 -11.72 9.07
N SER A 681 17.48 -11.51 8.72
CA SER A 681 17.99 -11.82 7.37
C SER A 681 17.96 -13.29 7.01
N ASP A 682 18.17 -14.17 8.00
CA ASP A 682 18.36 -15.61 7.77
C ASP A 682 19.67 -15.90 6.99
N TYR A 683 20.66 -15.01 7.16
CA TYR A 683 22.00 -15.21 6.60
C TYR A 683 22.64 -16.50 7.11
N ASP A 684 23.39 -17.17 6.23
CA ASP A 684 23.98 -18.50 6.43
C ASP A 684 22.97 -19.66 6.63
N GLY A 685 21.65 -19.38 6.64
CA GLY A 685 20.56 -20.36 6.75
C GLY A 685 19.86 -20.69 5.44
N VAL A 686 20.08 -19.88 4.40
CA VAL A 686 19.28 -19.92 3.15
C VAL A 686 20.11 -20.21 1.91
N SER A 687 19.46 -20.76 0.87
CA SER A 687 20.16 -21.17 -0.35
C SER A 687 20.21 -20.12 -1.45
N GLN A 688 19.35 -19.09 -1.40
CA GLN A 688 19.27 -18.05 -2.45
C GLN A 688 18.83 -16.71 -1.86
N LEU A 689 19.75 -15.76 -1.85
CA LEU A 689 19.51 -14.39 -1.39
C LEU A 689 19.09 -13.46 -2.54
N PRO A 690 18.47 -12.32 -2.24
CA PRO A 690 18.09 -11.31 -3.21
C PRO A 690 19.33 -10.55 -3.70
N GLU A 691 19.30 -10.07 -4.94
CA GLU A 691 20.32 -9.16 -5.47
C GLU A 691 20.45 -7.91 -4.60
N GLN A 692 21.68 -7.47 -4.37
CA GLN A 692 22.08 -6.39 -3.47
C GLN A 692 21.84 -6.66 -1.98
N LEU A 693 21.59 -7.91 -1.59
CA LEU A 693 21.50 -8.39 -0.20
C LEU A 693 22.32 -9.67 0.02
N GLU A 694 23.45 -9.80 -0.67
CA GLU A 694 24.25 -11.03 -0.74
C GLU A 694 24.90 -11.41 0.61
N ASP A 695 25.11 -10.44 1.49
CA ASP A 695 25.74 -10.65 2.80
C ASP A 695 25.47 -9.51 3.79
N VAL A 696 25.91 -9.71 5.03
CA VAL A 696 25.72 -8.77 6.15
C VAL A 696 26.30 -7.37 5.91
N SER A 697 27.14 -7.14 4.89
CA SER A 697 27.67 -5.79 4.58
C SER A 697 26.67 -4.89 3.85
N THR A 698 25.56 -5.46 3.37
CA THR A 698 24.62 -4.82 2.44
C THR A 698 23.45 -4.09 3.10
N TYR A 699 23.27 -4.21 4.43
CA TYR A 699 22.20 -3.49 5.15
C TYR A 699 22.10 -1.98 4.88
N PRO A 700 23.19 -1.21 4.63
CA PRO A 700 23.09 0.20 4.25
C PRO A 700 22.23 0.45 3.01
N LEU A 701 22.17 -0.51 2.07
CA LEU A 701 21.32 -0.41 0.88
C LEU A 701 19.84 -0.45 1.24
N ILE A 702 19.44 -1.18 2.29
CA ILE A 702 18.06 -1.18 2.79
C ILE A 702 17.69 0.23 3.26
N THR A 703 18.58 0.88 4.03
CA THR A 703 18.39 2.29 4.43
C THR A 703 18.21 3.20 3.22
N GLN A 704 19.02 3.04 2.17
CA GLN A 704 18.85 3.81 0.95
C GLN A 704 17.48 3.60 0.30
N VAL A 705 17.00 2.35 0.19
CA VAL A 705 15.69 2.07 -0.39
C VAL A 705 14.57 2.63 0.48
N LEU A 706 14.63 2.51 1.80
CA LEU A 706 13.65 3.09 2.71
C LEU A 706 13.58 4.63 2.53
N LEU A 707 14.72 5.32 2.48
CA LEU A 707 14.74 6.76 2.23
C LEU A 707 14.19 7.12 0.84
N ASN A 708 14.51 6.33 -0.19
CA ASN A 708 13.94 6.49 -1.53
C ASN A 708 12.42 6.33 -1.53
N ARG A 709 11.90 5.46 -0.68
CA ARG A 709 10.47 5.21 -0.49
C ARG A 709 9.78 6.20 0.44
N GLY A 710 10.52 7.14 1.03
CA GLY A 710 9.99 8.27 1.77
C GLY A 710 9.90 8.05 3.28
N TYR A 711 10.48 6.97 3.81
CA TYR A 711 10.67 6.81 5.25
C TYR A 711 11.60 7.91 5.77
N THR A 712 11.30 8.40 6.96
CA THR A 712 12.18 9.31 7.69
C THR A 712 13.36 8.54 8.31
N ALA A 713 14.38 9.28 8.76
CA ALA A 713 15.50 8.69 9.49
C ALA A 713 15.02 7.96 10.76
N GLU A 714 14.09 8.57 11.52
CA GLU A 714 13.52 7.97 12.73
C GLU A 714 12.79 6.66 12.43
N GLU A 715 11.93 6.63 11.42
CA GLU A 715 11.22 5.41 11.01
C GLU A 715 12.18 4.34 10.51
N THR A 716 13.25 4.73 9.82
CA THR A 716 14.31 3.81 9.40
C THR A 716 15.02 3.21 10.61
N HIS A 717 15.34 3.99 11.65
CA HIS A 717 15.97 3.49 12.88
C HIS A 717 15.06 2.58 13.69
N LYS A 718 13.73 2.81 13.66
CA LYS A 718 12.75 1.88 14.23
C LYS A 718 12.82 0.50 13.57
N ILE A 719 12.85 0.45 12.23
CA ILE A 719 12.99 -0.79 11.46
C ILE A 719 14.34 -1.47 11.73
N MET A 720 15.44 -0.70 11.78
CA MET A 720 16.78 -1.24 11.95
C MET A 720 17.00 -1.91 13.32
N SER A 721 16.48 -1.34 14.41
CA SER A 721 16.67 -1.89 15.76
C SER A 721 15.65 -1.41 16.80
N GLY A 722 15.10 -0.20 16.67
CA GLY A 722 14.26 0.39 17.72
C GLY A 722 13.04 -0.45 18.09
N ASN A 723 12.40 -1.11 17.13
CA ASN A 723 11.20 -1.92 17.36
C ASN A 723 11.48 -3.19 18.17
N ILE A 724 12.56 -3.92 17.84
CA ILE A 724 12.92 -5.13 18.59
C ILE A 724 13.42 -4.80 20.00
N LEU A 725 14.16 -3.69 20.17
CA LEU A 725 14.56 -3.22 21.51
C LEU A 725 13.34 -2.88 22.37
N ARG A 726 12.30 -2.25 21.80
CA ARG A 726 11.03 -2.02 22.52
C ARG A 726 10.38 -3.34 22.94
N VAL A 727 10.29 -4.31 22.02
CA VAL A 727 9.69 -5.63 22.29
C VAL A 727 10.43 -6.34 23.43
N MET A 728 11.77 -6.36 23.39
CA MET A 728 12.60 -6.92 24.46
C MET A 728 12.36 -6.23 25.81
N ARG A 729 12.40 -4.89 25.87
CA ARG A 729 12.12 -4.15 27.13
C ARG A 729 10.74 -4.48 27.71
N GLN A 730 9.74 -4.63 26.85
CA GLN A 730 8.38 -4.98 27.28
C GLN A 730 8.29 -6.43 27.77
N ALA A 731 8.99 -7.38 27.13
CA ALA A 731 9.05 -8.76 27.61
C ALA A 731 9.78 -8.87 28.96
N GLU A 732 10.89 -8.14 29.15
CA GLU A 732 11.58 -8.03 30.44
C GLU A 732 10.66 -7.46 31.54
N GLN A 733 9.84 -6.47 31.20
CA GLN A 733 8.88 -5.87 32.13
C GLN A 733 7.78 -6.86 32.52
N VAL A 734 7.22 -7.58 31.55
CA VAL A 734 6.19 -8.61 31.81
C VAL A 734 6.76 -9.73 32.68
N ALA A 735 8.00 -10.16 32.45
CA ALA A 735 8.65 -11.17 33.28
C ALA A 735 8.75 -10.72 34.75
N LYS A 736 9.13 -9.46 35.00
CA LYS A 736 9.18 -8.87 36.35
C LYS A 736 7.81 -8.80 37.03
N GLU A 737 6.73 -8.68 36.27
CA GLU A 737 5.36 -8.64 36.79
C GLU A 737 4.78 -10.03 37.10
N LEU A 738 5.31 -11.08 36.46
CA LEU A 738 4.86 -12.46 36.60
C LEU A 738 5.67 -13.29 37.62
N GLN A 739 6.80 -12.75 38.10
CA GLN A 739 7.68 -13.33 39.13
C GLN A 739 7.43 -12.66 40.47
#